data_AF-A0A8J2WND7-F1
#
_entry.id   AF-A0A8J2WND7-F1
#
_cell.length_a   1.000
_cell.length_b   1.000
_cell.length_c   1.000
_cell.angle_alpha   90.00
_cell.angle_beta   90.00
_cell.angle_gamma   90.00
#
_symmetry.space_group_name_H-M   'P 1'
#
loop_
_entity.id
_entity.type
_entity.pdbx_description
1 polymer ?
#
loop_
_entity_poly.entity_id
_entity_poly.type
_entity_poly.pdbx_seq_one_letter_code
_entity_poly.pdbx_strand_id
1 'polypeptide(L)'
;MSSQRGQSSHGSKAPIDLDQIWSDLLQGIEKVYNKQAMSKKQYMDLYTHVYDYCTNVNNQGGRGNSVSIPSAATSKAKKSQASGGAQFVGHELYKRLKDYLKSHLINVLKNGVDYMDEPVLKFYTQQWEEYQFSSKVLNGVCAYLNRHWVKRECEEGQKGIYEIYQLALVTWRENLFRHLHKQVTNAVLKLIERERNGEPINTRLVSGVMNCYVELGLNEEDQTAKGQNLSVYKDSFENSFLEDTERFYTRESAEFLRHNPVTEYMKRAEQRLAEEQKRVQTYLHEATLDKLSKTCEKVLIEKHLEIFQAEFQHLLADDKHDDLGRMYQLVSRISDGLTELRTLLEDHITQQGLSAIEREGEAAHNDPKVYVTTILDVHRKYNALVMSAFHNDAGFVAALDKACGKFINSNAVTKAANSSSKSPELLAKYCDLLLKKSAKNPEEAELEDTLNQVMVVFKYIEDKDVFQRFYSKMLAKRLVQHMSASDDAEASMISKLKQACGFEYTSKLQRMFQDIGVSKDLNEQFKRHLTNSAEPLDIDFSIQVLSSGSWPFQQSVNFSLPSELERSVQRFTTFYSSQHSGRKLHWLYQMSKGELVTNCFKNRYTLQASTLQMAVLLQYNVSTSWTATQLSDATGIKMDLLLQVAQILLKSKLLSSEDDENDLQQTSQLSLFVGYKNKKLRVNINIPMKAELKQEQEATQRHLEEDRKLLIQAAIVRIMKMRKVLKHQQLLAEVLNQLSSRFKPRVHIIKKCIDILIEKEYLERTEGQKDTYSYLA
;
A
#
# COMPACT_ATOMS: atom_id res chain seq x y z
N MET A 1 55.94 52.92 -8.51
CA MET A 1 56.60 54.21 -8.23
C MET A 1 56.62 55.05 -9.50
N SER A 2 55.94 56.22 -9.43
CA SER A 2 56.23 57.48 -10.13
C SER A 2 56.74 57.48 -11.58
N SER A 3 55.78 57.68 -12.50
CA SER A 3 55.67 58.77 -13.48
C SER A 3 56.91 59.64 -13.80
N GLN A 4 57.22 59.78 -15.09
CA GLN A 4 57.36 61.11 -15.71
C GLN A 4 57.03 61.10 -17.22
N ARG A 5 56.39 62.19 -17.62
CA ARG A 5 55.74 62.48 -18.91
C ARG A 5 56.76 62.79 -20.02
N GLY A 6 56.42 62.39 -21.25
CA GLY A 6 56.88 63.04 -22.47
C GLY A 6 55.67 63.49 -23.30
N GLN A 7 55.49 64.80 -23.45
CA GLN A 7 54.52 65.42 -24.36
C GLN A 7 55.03 65.40 -25.82
N SER A 8 54.12 65.15 -26.76
CA SER A 8 54.04 65.71 -28.14
C SER A 8 53.01 64.86 -28.90
N SER A 9 52.16 65.32 -29.80
CA SER A 9 51.77 66.64 -30.32
C SER A 9 50.37 66.46 -30.91
N HIS A 10 49.47 67.44 -30.73
CA HIS A 10 48.16 67.45 -31.39
C HIS A 10 48.33 67.48 -32.92
N GLY A 11 47.93 66.39 -33.59
CA GLY A 11 47.58 66.38 -35.01
C GLY A 11 46.05 66.26 -35.14
N SER A 12 45.42 67.31 -35.64
CA SER A 12 44.01 67.34 -36.04
C SER A 12 43.74 66.29 -37.13
N LYS A 13 43.01 65.21 -36.79
CA LYS A 13 42.47 64.27 -37.78
C LYS A 13 41.15 64.81 -38.33
N ALA A 14 41.03 64.86 -39.65
CA ALA A 14 39.84 65.20 -40.40
C ALA A 14 38.64 64.29 -40.02
N PRO A 15 37.38 64.73 -40.21
CA PRO A 15 36.21 63.89 -39.96
C PRO A 15 36.32 62.63 -40.81
N ILE A 16 36.31 61.46 -40.18
CA ILE A 16 36.33 60.20 -40.93
C ILE A 16 34.90 59.92 -41.38
N ASP A 17 34.69 60.00 -42.69
CA ASP A 17 33.42 59.70 -43.33
C ASP A 17 33.14 58.19 -43.27
N LEU A 18 31.88 57.82 -43.03
CA LEU A 18 31.46 56.41 -42.94
C LEU A 18 31.79 55.68 -44.24
N ASP A 19 31.68 56.35 -45.39
CA ASP A 19 32.00 55.78 -46.69
C ASP A 19 33.48 55.42 -46.87
N GLN A 20 34.39 56.09 -46.16
CA GLN A 20 35.83 55.78 -46.21
C GLN A 20 36.18 54.56 -45.35
N ILE A 21 35.60 54.42 -44.15
CA ILE A 21 35.84 53.26 -43.27
C ILE A 21 35.04 52.04 -43.72
N TRP A 22 33.84 52.25 -44.28
CA TRP A 22 32.93 51.15 -44.64
C TRP A 22 33.53 50.22 -45.69
N SER A 23 34.35 50.70 -46.63
CA SER A 23 35.03 49.85 -47.60
C SER A 23 35.97 48.83 -46.92
N ASP A 24 36.79 49.30 -45.97
CA ASP A 24 37.74 48.44 -45.25
C ASP A 24 37.02 47.53 -44.24
N LEU A 25 35.96 48.05 -43.61
CA LEU A 25 35.12 47.30 -42.68
C LEU A 25 34.33 46.20 -43.41
N LEU A 26 33.76 46.51 -44.57
CA LEU A 26 33.05 45.56 -45.44
C LEU A 26 34.00 44.47 -45.92
N GLN A 27 35.21 44.83 -46.40
CA GLN A 27 36.20 43.84 -46.80
C GLN A 27 36.61 42.92 -45.64
N GLY A 28 36.72 43.48 -44.42
CA GLY A 28 36.95 42.69 -43.21
C GLY A 28 35.81 41.75 -42.86
N ILE A 29 34.57 42.22 -42.95
CA ILE A 29 33.36 41.41 -42.69
C ILE A 29 33.20 40.31 -43.75
N GLU A 30 33.39 40.62 -45.03
CA GLU A 30 33.37 39.63 -46.12
C GLU A 30 34.43 38.54 -45.90
N LYS A 31 35.62 38.91 -45.42
CA LYS A 31 36.66 37.92 -45.06
C LYS A 31 36.19 36.97 -43.95
N VAL A 32 35.52 37.49 -42.92
CA VAL A 32 34.96 36.69 -41.81
C VAL A 32 33.89 35.74 -42.34
N TYR A 33 32.93 36.24 -43.12
CA TYR A 33 31.81 35.45 -43.64
C TYR A 33 32.22 34.49 -44.78
N ASN A 34 33.36 34.72 -45.44
CA ASN A 34 33.96 33.83 -46.45
C ASN A 34 35.03 32.89 -45.88
N LYS A 35 35.14 32.75 -44.55
CA LYS A 35 36.10 31.86 -43.85
C LYS A 35 37.59 32.14 -44.13
N GLN A 36 37.95 33.36 -44.48
CA GLN A 36 39.35 33.69 -44.65
C GLN A 36 40.01 33.92 -43.28
N ALA A 37 41.21 33.35 -43.09
CA ALA A 37 41.94 33.51 -41.84
C ALA A 37 42.26 35.00 -41.59
N MET A 38 41.86 35.49 -40.43
CA MET A 38 42.11 36.87 -40.01
C MET A 38 43.24 36.91 -38.97
N SER A 39 44.25 37.73 -39.21
CA SER A 39 45.31 37.94 -38.22
C SER A 39 44.80 38.76 -37.03
N LYS A 40 45.41 38.58 -35.85
CA LYS A 40 45.09 39.39 -34.65
C LYS A 40 45.22 40.90 -34.92
N LYS A 41 46.15 41.29 -35.79
CA LYS A 41 46.33 42.69 -36.20
C LYS A 41 45.11 43.20 -36.97
N GLN A 42 44.67 42.47 -38.00
CA GLN A 42 43.49 42.83 -38.80
C GLN A 42 42.19 42.88 -37.97
N TYR A 43 42.03 41.97 -37.00
CA TYR A 43 40.88 42.03 -36.08
C TYR A 43 40.91 43.30 -35.22
N MET A 44 42.09 43.66 -34.68
CA MET A 44 42.25 44.88 -33.90
C MET A 44 42.05 46.13 -34.75
N ASP A 45 42.52 46.12 -36.00
CA ASP A 45 42.30 47.22 -36.95
C ASP A 45 40.79 47.43 -37.19
N LEU A 46 40.03 46.36 -37.45
CA LEU A 46 38.57 46.43 -37.61
C LEU A 46 37.84 46.92 -36.35
N TYR A 47 38.26 46.45 -35.17
CA TYR A 47 37.72 46.94 -33.89
C TYR A 47 38.03 48.43 -33.69
N THR A 48 39.26 48.86 -33.99
CA THR A 48 39.69 50.25 -33.90
C THR A 48 38.93 51.13 -34.90
N HIS A 49 38.64 50.64 -36.10
CA HIS A 49 37.80 51.35 -37.07
C HIS A 49 36.37 51.60 -36.54
N VAL A 50 35.74 50.60 -35.93
CA VAL A 50 34.42 50.77 -35.27
C VAL A 50 34.53 51.74 -34.09
N TYR A 51 35.58 51.60 -33.27
CA TYR A 51 35.81 52.44 -32.10
C TYR A 51 36.04 53.91 -32.47
N ASP A 52 36.93 54.19 -33.42
CA ASP A 52 37.28 55.54 -33.88
C ASP A 52 36.05 56.21 -34.51
N TYR A 53 35.29 55.48 -35.33
CA TYR A 53 34.05 55.98 -35.92
C TYR A 53 32.99 56.32 -34.85
N CYS A 54 32.80 55.47 -33.84
CA CYS A 54 31.86 55.71 -32.75
C CYS A 54 32.33 56.78 -31.73
N THR A 55 33.62 57.14 -31.68
CA THR A 55 34.18 58.09 -30.69
C THR A 55 34.50 59.48 -31.24
N ASN A 56 34.76 59.62 -32.55
CA ASN A 56 35.20 60.89 -33.16
C ASN A 56 34.18 62.05 -33.08
N VAL A 57 32.90 61.79 -32.81
CA VAL A 57 31.86 62.83 -32.74
C VAL A 57 31.71 63.47 -31.34
N ASN A 58 32.27 62.87 -30.28
CA ASN A 58 32.17 63.44 -28.92
C ASN A 58 32.96 64.75 -28.73
N ASN A 59 33.80 65.15 -29.69
CA ASN A 59 34.71 66.32 -29.56
C ASN A 59 34.23 67.62 -30.24
N GLN A 60 33.06 67.65 -30.91
CA GLN A 60 32.60 68.83 -31.69
C GLN A 60 31.61 69.76 -30.96
N GLY A 61 31.58 69.76 -29.62
CA GLY A 61 30.64 70.56 -28.83
C GLY A 61 31.15 71.94 -28.36
N GLY A 62 31.75 72.77 -29.21
CA GLY A 62 31.95 74.18 -28.83
C GLY A 62 32.90 75.01 -29.69
N ARG A 63 32.36 75.90 -30.53
CA ARG A 63 32.89 77.26 -30.81
C ARG A 63 32.08 78.01 -31.88
N GLY A 64 31.60 79.22 -31.52
CA GLY A 64 31.26 80.36 -32.40
C GLY A 64 29.92 80.27 -33.15
N ASN A 65 29.20 81.36 -33.46
CA ASN A 65 29.35 82.79 -33.20
C ASN A 65 27.96 83.45 -33.37
N SER A 66 27.69 84.53 -32.63
CA SER A 66 26.42 85.25 -32.56
C SER A 66 26.12 86.12 -33.78
N VAL A 67 24.92 85.97 -34.38
CA VAL A 67 24.23 87.03 -35.15
C VAL A 67 22.70 86.90 -34.93
N SER A 68 22.07 87.98 -34.46
CA SER A 68 20.62 88.26 -34.32
C SER A 68 19.95 88.38 -35.71
N ILE A 69 18.65 88.17 -35.99
CA ILE A 69 17.36 88.79 -35.54
C ILE A 69 16.18 87.84 -36.04
N PRO A 70 14.85 88.08 -35.87
CA PRO A 70 13.97 87.63 -34.76
C PRO A 70 12.70 86.80 -35.12
N SER A 71 12.10 86.24 -34.06
CA SER A 71 10.64 86.04 -33.81
C SER A 71 9.86 84.94 -34.55
N ALA A 72 9.41 83.91 -33.81
CA ALA A 72 8.01 83.79 -33.36
C ALA A 72 7.78 82.52 -32.51
N ALA A 73 7.25 82.75 -31.30
CA ALA A 73 6.33 81.94 -30.50
C ALA A 73 6.32 80.39 -30.62
N THR A 74 6.60 79.69 -29.51
CA THR A 74 5.62 79.06 -28.58
C THR A 74 6.17 77.77 -27.94
N SER A 75 5.97 77.65 -26.63
CA SER A 75 5.94 76.42 -25.79
C SER A 75 7.23 75.82 -25.19
N LYS A 76 7.41 76.16 -23.90
CA LYS A 76 7.96 75.42 -22.74
C LYS A 76 8.80 74.16 -22.98
N ALA A 77 10.08 74.31 -22.65
CA ALA A 77 11.10 73.28 -22.54
C ALA A 77 10.93 72.33 -21.33
N LYS A 78 11.18 71.03 -21.56
CA LYS A 78 11.95 70.17 -20.64
C LYS A 78 13.30 69.90 -21.32
N LYS A 79 14.38 70.33 -20.66
CA LYS A 79 15.77 70.24 -21.13
C LYS A 79 16.19 68.78 -21.38
N SER A 80 16.55 68.46 -22.62
CA SER A 80 17.47 67.37 -22.95
C SER A 80 18.78 67.99 -23.43
N GLN A 81 19.86 67.67 -22.73
CA GLN A 81 21.23 68.12 -22.96
C GLN A 81 21.82 67.33 -24.14
N ALA A 82 22.36 68.03 -25.14
CA ALA A 82 23.34 67.61 -26.15
C ALA A 82 23.60 66.09 -26.35
N SER A 83 23.03 65.46 -27.38
CA SER A 83 23.44 64.11 -27.86
C SER A 83 23.10 63.78 -29.34
N GLY A 84 22.86 64.76 -30.22
CA GLY A 84 22.38 64.47 -31.60
C GLY A 84 23.39 63.79 -32.54
N GLY A 85 24.70 64.04 -32.37
CA GLY A 85 25.73 63.53 -33.29
C GLY A 85 26.08 62.05 -33.10
N ALA A 86 26.12 61.57 -31.86
CA ALA A 86 26.47 60.18 -31.56
C ALA A 86 25.33 59.20 -31.90
N GLN A 87 24.07 59.66 -31.88
CA GLN A 87 22.89 58.84 -32.15
C GLN A 87 22.74 58.52 -33.66
N PHE A 88 23.03 59.50 -34.53
CA PHE A 88 22.92 59.34 -35.99
C PHE A 88 24.02 58.39 -36.55
N VAL A 89 25.23 58.51 -36.02
CA VAL A 89 26.42 57.73 -36.45
C VAL A 89 26.30 56.25 -36.10
N GLY A 90 25.87 55.94 -34.86
CA GLY A 90 25.62 54.55 -34.47
C GLY A 90 24.49 53.89 -35.26
N HIS A 91 23.43 54.65 -35.55
CA HIS A 91 22.29 54.18 -36.34
C HIS A 91 22.68 53.85 -37.79
N GLU A 92 23.49 54.70 -38.43
CA GLU A 92 23.89 54.49 -39.82
C GLU A 92 24.79 53.26 -40.01
N LEU A 93 25.77 53.07 -39.11
CA LEU A 93 26.61 51.86 -39.11
C LEU A 93 25.78 50.60 -38.84
N TYR A 94 24.86 50.64 -37.86
CA TYR A 94 23.97 49.52 -37.54
C TYR A 94 23.06 49.14 -38.72
N LYS A 95 22.53 50.14 -39.44
CA LYS A 95 21.70 49.93 -40.63
C LYS A 95 22.50 49.26 -41.75
N ARG A 96 23.72 49.74 -42.05
CA ARG A 96 24.56 49.12 -43.10
C ARG A 96 24.96 47.68 -42.76
N LEU A 97 25.24 47.40 -41.48
CA LEU A 97 25.49 46.03 -41.00
C LEU A 97 24.26 45.14 -41.20
N LYS A 98 23.06 45.62 -40.85
CA LYS A 98 21.80 44.91 -41.08
C LYS A 98 21.57 44.61 -42.57
N ASP A 99 21.77 45.59 -43.44
CA ASP A 99 21.59 45.45 -44.89
C ASP A 99 22.59 44.47 -45.51
N TYR A 100 23.85 44.46 -45.01
CA TYR A 100 24.84 43.46 -45.39
C TYR A 100 24.42 42.04 -45.00
N LEU A 101 24.06 41.82 -43.72
CA LEU A 101 23.64 40.50 -43.23
C LEU A 101 22.43 39.98 -44.02
N LYS A 102 21.48 40.85 -44.33
CA LYS A 102 20.32 40.53 -45.15
C LYS A 102 20.72 40.12 -46.57
N SER A 103 21.58 40.90 -47.23
CA SER A 103 22.02 40.63 -48.60
C SER A 103 22.83 39.32 -48.69
N HIS A 104 23.69 39.07 -47.71
CA HIS A 104 24.44 37.82 -47.60
C HIS A 104 23.50 36.61 -47.48
N LEU A 105 22.52 36.67 -46.57
CA LEU A 105 21.57 35.57 -46.36
C LEU A 105 20.63 35.33 -47.55
N ILE A 106 20.25 36.37 -48.30
CA ILE A 106 19.49 36.21 -49.56
C ILE A 106 20.32 35.44 -50.60
N ASN A 107 21.63 35.69 -50.69
CA ASN A 107 22.51 34.95 -51.59
C ASN A 107 22.71 33.50 -51.13
N VAL A 108 22.86 33.28 -49.82
CA VAL A 108 22.91 31.92 -49.25
C VAL A 108 21.62 31.16 -49.55
N LEU A 109 20.45 31.80 -49.36
CA LEU A 109 19.15 31.19 -49.64
C LEU A 109 19.07 30.67 -51.08
N LYS A 110 19.46 31.48 -52.07
CA LYS A 110 19.44 31.11 -53.51
C LYS A 110 20.19 29.80 -53.79
N ASN A 111 21.25 29.52 -53.04
CA ASN A 111 22.09 28.34 -53.23
C ASN A 111 21.48 27.05 -52.61
N GLY A 112 20.38 27.15 -51.87
CA GLY A 112 19.82 26.04 -51.12
C GLY A 112 18.30 25.85 -51.19
N VAL A 113 17.55 26.67 -51.94
CA VAL A 113 16.07 26.57 -52.04
C VAL A 113 15.60 25.23 -52.62
N ASP A 114 16.38 24.64 -53.52
CA ASP A 114 16.01 23.42 -54.25
C ASP A 114 16.43 22.13 -53.53
N TYR A 115 17.20 22.22 -52.44
CA TYR A 115 17.60 21.04 -51.68
C TYR A 115 16.42 20.49 -50.85
N MET A 116 16.32 19.16 -50.80
CA MET A 116 15.35 18.43 -50.00
C MET A 116 16.04 17.34 -49.17
N ASP A 117 15.34 16.80 -48.18
CA ASP A 117 15.79 15.67 -47.35
C ASP A 117 17.20 15.86 -46.73
N GLU A 118 18.05 14.84 -46.70
CA GLU A 118 19.37 14.94 -46.05
C GLU A 118 20.30 16.03 -46.65
N PRO A 119 20.34 16.27 -47.98
CA PRO A 119 21.06 17.41 -48.56
C PRO A 119 20.67 18.77 -47.98
N VAL A 120 19.37 19.04 -47.73
CA VAL A 120 18.95 20.33 -47.15
C VAL A 120 19.45 20.46 -45.71
N LEU A 121 19.50 19.35 -44.96
CA LEU A 121 20.03 19.35 -43.59
C LEU A 121 21.52 19.65 -43.56
N LYS A 122 22.32 18.99 -44.41
CA LYS A 122 23.77 19.24 -44.51
C LYS A 122 24.06 20.69 -44.87
N PHE A 123 23.35 21.20 -45.87
CA PHE A 123 23.45 22.60 -46.28
C PHE A 123 23.09 23.53 -45.11
N TYR A 124 21.93 23.31 -44.49
CA TYR A 124 21.42 24.18 -43.43
C TYR A 124 22.32 24.19 -42.19
N THR A 125 22.76 23.02 -41.71
CA THR A 125 23.63 22.94 -40.52
C THR A 125 25.01 23.53 -40.79
N GLN A 126 25.57 23.26 -41.98
CA GLN A 126 26.85 23.83 -42.36
C GLN A 126 26.75 25.36 -42.44
N GLN A 127 25.77 25.90 -43.15
CA GLN A 127 25.59 27.34 -43.27
C GLN A 127 25.30 27.98 -41.90
N TRP A 128 24.58 27.29 -41.00
CA TRP A 128 24.33 27.78 -39.65
C TRP A 128 25.61 27.86 -38.82
N GLU A 129 26.42 26.80 -38.76
CA GLU A 129 27.68 26.80 -38.00
C GLU A 129 28.61 27.92 -38.48
N GLU A 130 28.70 28.09 -39.80
CA GLU A 130 29.51 29.12 -40.44
C GLU A 130 29.00 30.54 -40.11
N TYR A 131 27.70 30.75 -40.25
CA TYR A 131 27.06 32.04 -39.98
C TYR A 131 27.10 32.38 -38.49
N GLN A 132 26.85 31.42 -37.60
CA GLN A 132 26.88 31.58 -36.15
C GLN A 132 28.29 31.97 -35.68
N PHE A 133 29.33 31.27 -36.16
CA PHE A 133 30.72 31.61 -35.86
C PHE A 133 31.07 33.01 -36.36
N SER A 134 30.78 33.31 -37.63
CA SER A 134 31.04 34.61 -38.26
C SER A 134 30.32 35.74 -37.54
N SER A 135 29.09 35.52 -37.10
CA SER A 135 28.27 36.47 -36.35
C SER A 135 28.81 36.74 -34.94
N LYS A 136 29.38 35.73 -34.25
CA LYS A 136 30.06 35.94 -32.95
C LYS A 136 31.32 36.77 -33.11
N VAL A 137 32.11 36.53 -34.16
CA VAL A 137 33.29 37.33 -34.49
C VAL A 137 32.88 38.78 -34.80
N LEU A 138 31.85 38.98 -35.63
CA LEU A 138 31.31 40.30 -35.95
C LEU A 138 30.81 41.03 -34.69
N ASN A 139 30.13 40.33 -33.79
CA ASN A 139 29.68 40.89 -32.51
C ASN A 139 30.86 41.37 -31.64
N GLY A 140 31.98 40.65 -31.69
CA GLY A 140 33.23 41.05 -31.02
C GLY A 140 33.87 42.30 -31.65
N VAL A 141 33.92 42.38 -32.98
CA VAL A 141 34.40 43.56 -33.72
C VAL A 141 33.55 44.79 -33.37
N CYS A 142 32.24 44.61 -33.25
CA CYS A 142 31.29 45.66 -32.90
C CYS A 142 31.06 45.82 -31.38
N ALA A 143 31.92 45.29 -30.51
CA ALA A 143 31.67 45.31 -29.06
C ALA A 143 31.56 46.73 -28.47
N TYR A 144 32.27 47.72 -29.03
CA TYR A 144 32.11 49.11 -28.62
C TYR A 144 30.73 49.68 -28.98
N LEU A 145 30.23 49.39 -30.19
CA LEU A 145 28.89 49.75 -30.65
C LEU A 145 27.81 49.10 -29.77
N ASN A 146 27.96 47.81 -29.45
CA ASN A 146 27.07 47.08 -28.54
C ASN A 146 27.01 47.73 -27.15
N ARG A 147 28.17 48.04 -26.57
CA ARG A 147 28.27 48.54 -25.19
C ARG A 147 27.74 49.96 -25.00
N HIS A 148 27.91 50.83 -25.99
CA HIS A 148 27.68 52.28 -25.83
C HIS A 148 26.50 52.84 -26.60
N TRP A 149 26.23 52.32 -27.81
CA TRP A 149 25.12 52.79 -28.64
C TRP A 149 23.92 51.85 -28.53
N VAL A 150 24.06 50.56 -28.85
CA VAL A 150 22.95 49.59 -28.78
C VAL A 150 22.34 49.56 -27.39
N LYS A 151 23.17 49.47 -26.33
CA LYS A 151 22.69 49.48 -24.96
C LYS A 151 21.87 50.74 -24.61
N ARG A 152 22.29 51.91 -25.11
CA ARG A 152 21.58 53.18 -24.87
C ARG A 152 20.24 53.22 -25.58
N GLU A 153 20.18 52.81 -26.85
CA GLU A 153 18.93 52.77 -27.63
C GLU A 153 17.92 51.77 -27.06
N CYS A 154 18.40 50.63 -26.54
CA CYS A 154 17.58 49.66 -25.80
C CYS A 154 17.04 50.26 -24.48
N GLU A 155 17.87 50.99 -23.72
CA GLU A 155 17.47 51.68 -22.47
C GLU A 155 16.50 52.85 -22.72
N GLU A 156 16.57 53.50 -23.89
CA GLU A 156 15.66 54.55 -24.35
C GLU A 156 14.31 54.00 -24.88
N GLY A 157 14.14 52.67 -24.91
CA GLY A 157 12.89 52.00 -25.26
C GLY A 157 12.61 51.89 -26.76
N GLN A 158 13.62 52.06 -27.63
CA GLN A 158 13.45 51.83 -29.07
C GLN A 158 13.31 50.33 -29.36
N LYS A 159 12.16 49.95 -29.96
CA LYS A 159 11.91 48.57 -30.40
C LYS A 159 12.61 48.29 -31.74
N GLY A 160 13.27 47.13 -31.85
CA GLY A 160 13.88 46.66 -33.11
C GLY A 160 15.39 46.92 -33.25
N ILE A 161 16.04 47.43 -32.20
CA ILE A 161 17.49 47.49 -32.06
C ILE A 161 17.93 46.35 -31.13
N TYR A 162 18.95 45.61 -31.54
CA TYR A 162 19.44 44.40 -30.89
C TYR A 162 20.96 44.45 -30.83
N GLU A 163 21.59 43.69 -29.93
CA GLU A 163 23.03 43.44 -30.03
C GLU A 163 23.36 42.81 -31.39
N ILE A 164 24.54 43.07 -31.94
CA ILE A 164 24.88 42.62 -33.31
C ILE A 164 24.74 41.11 -33.49
N TYR A 165 25.04 40.30 -32.47
CA TYR A 165 24.76 38.87 -32.52
C TYR A 165 23.26 38.55 -32.60
N GLN A 166 22.44 39.19 -31.77
CA GLN A 166 20.98 39.04 -31.79
C GLN A 166 20.38 39.56 -33.11
N LEU A 167 20.91 40.66 -33.67
CA LEU A 167 20.55 41.14 -35.00
C LEU A 167 20.85 40.08 -36.07
N ALA A 168 21.99 39.40 -35.98
CA ALA A 168 22.32 38.31 -36.90
C ALA A 168 21.33 37.14 -36.79
N LEU A 169 20.90 36.78 -35.56
CA LEU A 169 19.87 35.77 -35.31
C LEU A 169 18.49 36.17 -35.88
N VAL A 170 18.07 37.42 -35.66
CA VAL A 170 16.83 37.96 -36.26
C VAL A 170 16.89 37.91 -37.78
N THR A 171 18.03 38.32 -38.36
CA THR A 171 18.22 38.34 -39.81
C THR A 171 18.21 36.93 -40.40
N TRP A 172 18.81 35.94 -39.72
CA TRP A 172 18.70 34.52 -40.08
C TRP A 172 17.25 34.02 -40.00
N ARG A 173 16.53 34.38 -38.92
CA ARG A 173 15.13 34.01 -38.71
C ARG A 173 14.25 34.51 -39.86
N GLU A 174 14.42 35.76 -40.27
CA GLU A 174 13.60 36.39 -41.31
C GLU A 174 13.93 35.91 -42.72
N ASN A 175 15.21 35.74 -43.06
CA ASN A 175 15.62 35.55 -44.45
C ASN A 175 15.91 34.09 -44.80
N LEU A 176 16.37 33.25 -43.85
CA LEU A 176 16.67 31.85 -44.13
C LEU A 176 15.65 30.91 -43.48
N PHE A 177 15.46 31.02 -42.16
CA PHE A 177 14.59 30.12 -41.40
C PHE A 177 13.15 30.17 -41.89
N ARG A 178 12.53 31.35 -42.05
CA ARG A 178 11.13 31.45 -42.54
C ARG A 178 10.89 30.75 -43.87
N HIS A 179 11.88 30.71 -44.75
CA HIS A 179 11.77 30.07 -46.08
C HIS A 179 12.04 28.56 -46.03
N LEU A 180 13.06 28.12 -45.28
CA LEU A 180 13.52 26.73 -45.28
C LEU A 180 13.01 25.86 -44.13
N HIS A 181 12.50 26.44 -43.03
CA HIS A 181 12.17 25.67 -41.81
C HIS A 181 11.23 24.50 -42.06
N LYS A 182 10.21 24.63 -42.92
CA LYS A 182 9.30 23.52 -43.24
C LYS A 182 10.01 22.33 -43.89
N GLN A 183 10.86 22.59 -44.88
CA GLN A 183 11.62 21.55 -45.58
C GLN A 183 12.64 20.90 -44.63
N VAL A 184 13.33 21.72 -43.82
CA VAL A 184 14.30 21.27 -42.81
C VAL A 184 13.63 20.44 -41.73
N THR A 185 12.53 20.90 -41.13
CA THR A 185 11.76 20.15 -40.13
C THR A 185 11.28 18.82 -40.71
N ASN A 186 10.69 18.80 -41.91
CA ASN A 186 10.23 17.57 -42.54
C ASN A 186 11.39 16.58 -42.81
N ALA A 187 12.55 17.06 -43.23
CA ALA A 187 13.72 16.24 -43.43
C ALA A 187 14.24 15.64 -42.11
N VAL A 188 14.22 16.41 -41.01
CA VAL A 188 14.54 15.90 -39.68
C VAL A 188 13.55 14.83 -39.23
N LEU A 189 12.25 15.06 -39.37
CA LEU A 189 11.22 14.09 -38.98
C LEU A 189 11.39 12.76 -39.73
N LYS A 190 11.64 12.81 -41.04
CA LYS A 190 11.95 11.62 -41.85
C LYS A 190 13.22 10.90 -41.38
N LEU A 191 14.28 11.61 -40.99
CA LEU A 191 15.47 10.98 -40.42
C LEU A 191 15.14 10.27 -39.10
N ILE A 192 14.35 10.91 -38.22
CA ILE A 192 13.93 10.29 -36.96
C ILE A 192 13.07 9.04 -37.22
N GLU A 193 12.17 9.09 -38.20
CA GLU A 193 11.36 7.93 -38.60
C GLU A 193 12.23 6.76 -39.11
N ARG A 194 13.26 7.04 -39.93
CA ARG A 194 14.23 6.03 -40.37
C ARG A 194 14.99 5.40 -39.20
N GLU A 195 15.37 6.19 -38.21
CA GLU A 195 16.01 5.67 -36.99
C GLU A 195 15.05 4.79 -36.18
N ARG A 196 13.77 5.15 -36.07
CA ARG A 196 12.74 4.29 -35.43
C ARG A 196 12.59 2.94 -36.13
N ASN A 197 12.80 2.90 -37.44
CA ASN A 197 12.81 1.68 -38.24
C ASN A 197 14.13 0.90 -38.17
N GLY A 198 15.12 1.39 -37.39
CA GLY A 198 16.39 0.72 -37.15
C GLY A 198 17.52 1.12 -38.10
N GLU A 199 17.33 2.13 -38.94
CA GLU A 199 18.39 2.62 -39.81
C GLU A 199 19.37 3.55 -39.06
N PRO A 200 20.69 3.44 -39.27
CA PRO A 200 21.64 4.37 -38.67
C PRO A 200 21.51 5.75 -39.31
N ILE A 201 21.35 6.79 -38.47
CA ILE A 201 21.27 8.18 -38.92
C ILE A 201 22.45 9.01 -38.42
N ASN A 202 22.73 10.12 -39.13
CA ASN A 202 23.70 11.11 -38.67
C ASN A 202 23.06 12.05 -37.64
N THR A 203 23.17 11.69 -36.36
CA THR A 203 22.60 12.45 -35.22
C THR A 203 23.13 13.87 -35.13
N ARG A 204 24.31 14.18 -35.69
CA ARG A 204 24.87 15.54 -35.70
C ARG A 204 24.04 16.51 -36.52
N LEU A 205 23.43 16.05 -37.61
CA LEU A 205 22.55 16.89 -38.44
C LEU A 205 21.31 17.28 -37.66
N VAL A 206 20.73 16.35 -36.91
CA VAL A 206 19.55 16.62 -36.06
C VAL A 206 19.93 17.58 -34.94
N SER A 207 21.01 17.31 -34.19
CA SER A 207 21.46 18.20 -33.12
C SER A 207 21.81 19.61 -33.64
N GLY A 208 22.40 19.72 -34.83
CA GLY A 208 22.73 21.01 -35.44
C GLY A 208 21.48 21.85 -35.72
N VAL A 209 20.43 21.23 -36.27
CA VAL A 209 19.13 21.89 -36.49
C VAL A 209 18.47 22.25 -35.17
N MET A 210 18.45 21.36 -34.18
CA MET A 210 17.85 21.63 -32.87
C MET A 210 18.54 22.80 -32.14
N ASN A 211 19.87 22.81 -32.13
CA ASN A 211 20.65 23.90 -31.55
C ASN A 211 20.34 25.23 -32.23
N CYS A 212 20.20 25.24 -33.56
CA CYS A 212 19.76 26.43 -34.30
C CYS A 212 18.36 26.89 -33.85
N TYR A 213 17.39 25.99 -33.78
CA TYR A 213 16.00 26.34 -33.46
C TYR A 213 15.86 26.85 -32.01
N VAL A 214 16.66 26.33 -31.09
CA VAL A 214 16.74 26.81 -29.69
C VAL A 214 17.39 28.18 -29.62
N GLU A 215 18.49 28.42 -30.35
CA GLU A 215 19.23 29.68 -30.31
C GLU A 215 18.51 30.83 -31.05
N LEU A 216 17.64 30.52 -32.02
CA LEU A 216 16.82 31.50 -32.73
C LEU A 216 15.66 32.07 -31.89
N GLY A 217 15.37 31.48 -30.73
CA GLY A 217 14.36 32.01 -29.84
C GLY A 217 14.88 33.22 -29.06
N LEU A 218 14.34 34.39 -29.38
CA LEU A 218 14.67 35.66 -28.74
C LEU A 218 13.49 36.14 -27.87
N ASN A 219 13.79 36.76 -26.73
CA ASN A 219 12.77 37.42 -25.90
C ASN A 219 12.44 38.80 -26.48
N GLU A 220 11.39 38.89 -27.30
CA GLU A 220 10.97 40.15 -27.93
C GLU A 220 10.39 41.16 -26.92
N GLU A 221 9.89 40.69 -25.77
CA GLU A 221 9.24 41.51 -24.74
C GLU A 221 10.22 42.08 -23.68
N ASP A 222 11.34 41.40 -23.44
CA ASP A 222 12.34 41.81 -22.45
C ASP A 222 13.76 41.57 -23.00
N GLN A 223 14.27 42.59 -23.70
CA GLN A 223 15.59 42.56 -24.37
C GLN A 223 16.76 42.37 -23.39
N THR A 224 16.52 42.51 -22.09
CA THR A 224 17.51 42.34 -21.01
C THR A 224 17.42 40.98 -20.31
N ALA A 225 16.35 40.22 -20.54
CA ALA A 225 16.14 38.92 -19.91
C ALA A 225 17.11 37.87 -20.45
N LYS A 226 18.11 37.51 -19.62
CA LYS A 226 19.02 36.40 -19.87
C LYS A 226 18.30 35.07 -19.65
N GLY A 227 17.72 34.51 -20.71
CA GLY A 227 17.11 33.18 -20.72
C GLY A 227 16.83 32.70 -22.14
N GLN A 228 16.96 31.39 -22.38
CA GLN A 228 16.64 30.78 -23.68
C GLN A 228 15.12 30.80 -23.90
N ASN A 229 14.66 31.41 -25.00
CA ASN A 229 13.27 31.34 -25.41
C ASN A 229 13.09 30.12 -26.32
N LEU A 230 12.20 29.18 -25.97
CA LEU A 230 12.02 27.95 -26.76
C LEU A 230 10.87 28.05 -27.78
N SER A 231 10.27 29.22 -28.01
CA SER A 231 9.11 29.39 -28.90
C SER A 231 9.37 28.84 -30.31
N VAL A 232 10.49 29.22 -30.93
CA VAL A 232 10.84 28.78 -32.30
C VAL A 232 10.98 27.26 -32.37
N TYR A 233 11.69 26.66 -31.42
CA TYR A 233 11.82 25.21 -31.29
C TYR A 233 10.46 24.52 -31.09
N LYS A 234 9.62 25.06 -30.20
CA LYS A 234 8.31 24.49 -29.88
C LYS A 234 7.36 24.53 -31.07
N ASP A 235 7.24 25.69 -31.70
CA ASP A 235 6.25 25.95 -32.75
C ASP A 235 6.66 25.32 -34.10
N SER A 236 7.97 25.30 -34.40
CA SER A 236 8.46 24.88 -35.72
C SER A 236 8.96 23.44 -35.76
N PHE A 237 9.17 22.81 -34.60
CA PHE A 237 9.60 21.41 -34.50
C PHE A 237 8.82 20.60 -33.47
N GLU A 238 8.83 20.96 -32.18
CA GLU A 238 8.30 20.11 -31.09
C GLU A 238 6.86 19.66 -31.35
N ASN A 239 5.96 20.58 -31.73
CA ASN A 239 4.56 20.25 -31.97
C ASN A 239 4.40 19.24 -33.12
N SER A 240 5.05 19.48 -34.27
CA SER A 240 5.01 18.57 -35.42
C SER A 240 5.69 17.23 -35.11
N PHE A 241 6.76 17.24 -34.32
CA PHE A 241 7.44 16.02 -33.86
C PHE A 241 6.54 15.17 -32.97
N LEU A 242 5.82 15.78 -32.02
CA LEU A 242 4.89 15.05 -31.14
C LEU A 242 3.70 14.49 -31.94
N GLU A 243 3.15 15.24 -32.89
CA GLU A 243 2.08 14.76 -33.77
C GLU A 243 2.52 13.58 -34.64
N ASP A 244 3.71 13.65 -35.24
CA ASP A 244 4.27 12.57 -36.05
C ASP A 244 4.58 11.33 -35.21
N THR A 245 5.09 11.53 -33.99
CA THR A 245 5.33 10.47 -33.01
C THR A 245 4.03 9.78 -32.60
N GLU A 246 2.97 10.53 -32.32
CA GLU A 246 1.66 9.95 -32.01
C GLU A 246 1.12 9.13 -33.19
N ARG A 247 1.25 9.63 -34.43
CA ARG A 247 0.79 8.91 -35.64
C ARG A 247 1.60 7.63 -35.88
N PHE A 248 2.92 7.70 -35.74
CA PHE A 248 3.82 6.56 -35.89
C PHE A 248 3.47 5.44 -34.91
N TYR A 249 3.46 5.75 -33.60
CA TYR A 249 3.20 4.73 -32.58
C TYR A 249 1.75 4.26 -32.56
N THR A 250 0.78 5.08 -32.98
CA THR A 250 -0.62 4.62 -33.12
C THR A 250 -0.72 3.53 -34.19
N ARG A 251 0.02 3.68 -35.30
CA ARG A 251 0.06 2.68 -36.36
C ARG A 251 0.85 1.44 -35.96
N GLU A 252 2.07 1.63 -35.43
CA GLU A 252 2.95 0.51 -35.04
C GLU A 252 2.28 -0.36 -33.96
N SER A 253 1.71 0.27 -32.91
CA SER A 253 1.07 -0.48 -31.83
C SER A 253 -0.13 -1.30 -32.30
N ALA A 254 -1.02 -0.71 -33.10
CA ALA A 254 -2.19 -1.40 -33.63
C ALA A 254 -1.82 -2.54 -34.60
N GLU A 255 -0.78 -2.35 -35.42
CA GLU A 255 -0.30 -3.38 -36.34
C GLU A 255 0.41 -4.52 -35.60
N PHE A 256 1.21 -4.20 -34.58
CA PHE A 256 1.93 -5.19 -33.79
C PHE A 256 0.97 -6.07 -32.97
N LEU A 257 -0.02 -5.47 -32.30
CA LEU A 257 -1.02 -6.19 -31.51
C LEU A 257 -1.93 -7.10 -32.35
N ARG A 258 -2.08 -6.84 -33.66
CA ARG A 258 -2.84 -7.73 -34.56
C ARG A 258 -2.14 -9.05 -34.86
N HIS A 259 -0.80 -9.07 -34.82
CA HIS A 259 0.00 -10.21 -35.26
C HIS A 259 0.76 -10.91 -34.13
N ASN A 260 0.85 -10.28 -32.95
CA ASN A 260 1.68 -10.75 -31.85
C ASN A 260 0.89 -10.76 -30.53
N PRO A 261 1.27 -11.63 -29.58
CA PRO A 261 0.65 -11.63 -28.25
C PRO A 261 0.97 -10.35 -27.48
N VAL A 262 0.08 -10.00 -26.54
CA VAL A 262 0.19 -8.80 -25.70
C VAL A 262 1.48 -8.79 -24.88
N THR A 263 1.98 -9.95 -24.45
CA THR A 263 3.23 -10.06 -23.68
C THR A 263 4.46 -9.61 -24.46
N GLU A 264 4.55 -9.93 -25.76
CA GLU A 264 5.62 -9.43 -26.63
C GLU A 264 5.43 -7.95 -26.94
N TYR A 265 4.18 -7.50 -27.07
CA TYR A 265 3.90 -6.08 -27.22
C TYR A 265 4.35 -5.26 -26.01
N MET A 266 4.17 -5.76 -24.78
CA MET A 266 4.64 -5.07 -23.57
C MET A 266 6.16 -4.88 -23.56
N LYS A 267 6.93 -5.91 -23.95
CA LYS A 267 8.39 -5.80 -24.10
C LYS A 267 8.77 -4.77 -25.17
N ARG A 268 8.04 -4.78 -26.29
CA ARG A 268 8.24 -3.82 -27.37
C ARG A 268 7.94 -2.38 -26.92
N ALA A 269 6.84 -2.17 -26.18
CA ALA A 269 6.48 -0.87 -25.64
C ALA A 269 7.53 -0.34 -24.65
N GLU A 270 8.04 -1.18 -23.76
CA GLU A 270 9.14 -0.85 -22.84
C GLU A 270 10.40 -0.43 -23.62
N GLN A 271 10.78 -1.20 -24.64
CA GLN A 271 11.91 -0.87 -25.50
C GLN A 271 11.73 0.48 -26.20
N ARG A 272 10.55 0.74 -26.79
CA ARG A 272 10.27 2.00 -27.50
C ARG A 272 10.30 3.21 -26.57
N LEU A 273 9.78 3.09 -25.34
CA LEU A 273 9.86 4.15 -24.33
C LEU A 273 11.33 4.48 -23.98
N ALA A 274 12.18 3.46 -23.81
CA ALA A 274 13.60 3.65 -23.54
C ALA A 274 14.33 4.28 -24.74
N GLU A 275 14.00 3.88 -25.96
CA GLU A 275 14.55 4.46 -27.20
C GLU A 275 14.21 5.95 -27.34
N GLU A 276 12.95 6.34 -27.09
CA GLU A 276 12.54 7.75 -27.14
C GLU A 276 13.18 8.59 -26.03
N GLN A 277 13.33 8.03 -24.82
CA GLN A 277 14.06 8.70 -23.74
C GLN A 277 15.53 8.94 -24.12
N LYS A 278 16.20 7.92 -24.69
CA LYS A 278 17.57 8.04 -25.17
C LYS A 278 17.69 9.05 -26.31
N ARG A 279 16.68 9.12 -27.19
CA ARG A 279 16.61 10.08 -28.29
C ARG A 279 16.63 11.52 -27.79
N VAL A 280 15.85 11.81 -26.75
CA VAL A 280 15.86 13.14 -26.13
C VAL A 280 17.23 13.48 -25.57
N GLN A 281 17.85 12.55 -24.84
CA GLN A 281 19.18 12.75 -24.25
C GLN A 281 20.30 12.94 -25.30
N THR A 282 20.12 12.39 -26.51
CA THR A 282 21.17 12.41 -27.54
C THR A 282 21.15 13.71 -28.34
N TYR A 283 19.97 14.19 -28.75
CA TYR A 283 19.91 15.31 -29.71
C TYR A 283 18.68 16.22 -29.63
N LEU A 284 17.71 16.00 -28.72
CA LEU A 284 16.57 16.92 -28.53
C LEU A 284 16.76 17.78 -27.28
N HIS A 285 15.93 18.82 -27.15
CA HIS A 285 15.95 19.65 -25.95
C HIS A 285 15.25 18.95 -24.77
N GLU A 286 15.80 19.07 -23.55
CA GLU A 286 15.30 18.41 -22.33
C GLU A 286 13.81 18.72 -22.05
N ALA A 287 13.36 19.93 -22.37
CA ALA A 287 11.96 20.36 -22.23
C ALA A 287 10.95 19.47 -23.00
N THR A 288 11.39 18.73 -24.02
CA THR A 288 10.55 17.82 -24.79
C THR A 288 10.33 16.48 -24.09
N LEU A 289 11.16 16.12 -23.10
CA LEU A 289 11.13 14.82 -22.45
C LEU A 289 9.75 14.50 -21.83
N ASP A 290 9.22 15.40 -21.01
CA ASP A 290 7.95 15.19 -20.30
C ASP A 290 6.77 15.08 -21.27
N LYS A 291 6.71 15.95 -22.28
CA LYS A 291 5.64 15.92 -23.29
C LYS A 291 5.72 14.66 -24.16
N LEU A 292 6.93 14.29 -24.61
CA LEU A 292 7.14 13.10 -25.41
C LEU A 292 6.81 11.83 -24.64
N SER A 293 7.21 11.74 -23.36
CA SER A 293 6.87 10.60 -22.48
C SER A 293 5.36 10.45 -22.40
N LYS A 294 4.63 11.54 -22.11
CA LYS A 294 3.15 11.53 -22.05
C LYS A 294 2.51 11.14 -23.37
N THR A 295 3.01 11.63 -24.50
CA THR A 295 2.51 11.25 -25.83
C THR A 295 2.73 9.75 -26.10
N CYS A 296 3.91 9.23 -25.77
CA CYS A 296 4.22 7.81 -25.94
C CYS A 296 3.39 6.92 -25.00
N GLU A 297 3.27 7.31 -23.72
CA GLU A 297 2.45 6.62 -22.72
C GLU A 297 0.97 6.56 -23.14
N LYS A 298 0.42 7.69 -23.61
CA LYS A 298 -0.95 7.74 -24.13
C LYS A 298 -1.17 6.77 -25.29
N VAL A 299 -0.25 6.74 -26.25
CA VAL A 299 -0.44 5.99 -27.49
C VAL A 299 -0.10 4.51 -27.35
N LEU A 300 0.96 4.19 -26.62
CA LEU A 300 1.44 2.82 -26.45
C LEU A 300 0.72 2.07 -25.33
N ILE A 301 0.25 2.77 -24.28
CA ILE A 301 -0.33 2.16 -23.09
C ILE A 301 -1.80 2.54 -22.94
N GLU A 302 -2.13 3.83 -22.80
CA GLU A 302 -3.49 4.28 -22.46
C GLU A 302 -4.55 3.84 -23.50
N LYS A 303 -4.26 3.98 -24.80
CA LYS A 303 -5.17 3.54 -25.88
C LYS A 303 -5.43 2.03 -25.91
N HIS A 304 -4.56 1.22 -25.31
CA HIS A 304 -4.63 -0.25 -25.32
C HIS A 304 -4.87 -0.85 -23.94
N LEU A 305 -5.30 -0.02 -22.97
CA LEU A 305 -5.45 -0.44 -21.58
C LEU A 305 -6.47 -1.57 -21.41
N GLU A 306 -7.55 -1.57 -22.18
CA GLU A 306 -8.56 -2.65 -22.18
C GLU A 306 -7.97 -4.01 -22.59
N ILE A 307 -7.05 -4.01 -23.56
CA ILE A 307 -6.34 -5.22 -24.00
C ILE A 307 -5.43 -5.73 -22.87
N PHE A 308 -4.76 -4.82 -22.16
CA PHE A 308 -3.89 -5.17 -21.03
C PHE A 308 -4.73 -5.75 -19.88
N GLN A 309 -5.89 -5.15 -19.57
CA GLN A 309 -6.82 -5.64 -18.55
C GLN A 309 -7.34 -7.04 -18.87
N ALA A 310 -7.72 -7.30 -20.12
CA ALA A 310 -8.16 -8.63 -20.55
C ALA A 310 -7.05 -9.68 -20.42
N GLU A 311 -5.83 -9.35 -20.86
CA GLU A 311 -4.67 -10.25 -20.76
C GLU A 311 -4.24 -10.47 -19.29
N PHE A 312 -4.39 -9.47 -18.43
CA PHE A 312 -3.99 -9.56 -17.01
C PHE A 312 -4.63 -10.76 -16.30
N GLN A 313 -5.91 -11.04 -16.58
CA GLN A 313 -6.60 -12.18 -15.98
C GLN A 313 -6.01 -13.53 -16.45
N HIS A 314 -5.59 -13.62 -17.71
CA HIS A 314 -4.91 -14.81 -18.24
C HIS A 314 -3.52 -14.98 -17.64
N LEU A 315 -2.74 -13.90 -17.51
CA LEU A 315 -1.42 -13.94 -16.88
C LEU A 315 -1.47 -14.34 -15.40
N LEU A 316 -2.53 -13.92 -14.68
CA LEU A 316 -2.79 -14.35 -13.32
C LEU A 316 -3.13 -15.85 -13.24
N ALA A 317 -3.91 -16.37 -14.19
CA ALA A 317 -4.26 -17.79 -14.23
C ALA A 317 -3.07 -18.69 -14.56
N ASP A 318 -2.16 -18.22 -15.42
CA ASP A 318 -0.96 -18.94 -15.86
C ASP A 318 0.27 -18.72 -14.95
N ASP A 319 0.14 -17.96 -13.85
CA ASP A 319 1.22 -17.63 -12.92
C ASP A 319 2.46 -16.97 -13.57
N LYS A 320 2.26 -16.14 -14.61
CA LYS A 320 3.35 -15.44 -15.33
C LYS A 320 3.82 -14.17 -14.62
N HIS A 321 4.53 -14.35 -13.51
CA HIS A 321 4.94 -13.25 -12.61
C HIS A 321 5.79 -12.14 -13.28
N ASP A 322 6.70 -12.51 -14.20
CA ASP A 322 7.54 -11.52 -14.89
C ASP A 322 6.73 -10.61 -15.82
N ASP A 323 5.76 -11.19 -16.54
CA ASP A 323 4.87 -10.44 -17.44
C ASP A 323 3.91 -9.55 -16.63
N LEU A 324 3.42 -10.02 -15.48
CA LEU A 324 2.63 -9.22 -14.54
C LEU A 324 3.42 -8.02 -14.00
N GLY A 325 4.70 -8.22 -13.68
CA GLY A 325 5.60 -7.15 -13.24
C GLY A 325 5.84 -6.09 -14.32
N ARG A 326 6.05 -6.50 -15.57
CA ARG A 326 6.15 -5.57 -16.71
C ARG A 326 4.84 -4.81 -16.93
N MET A 327 3.70 -5.50 -16.90
CA MET A 327 2.40 -4.85 -17.04
C MET A 327 2.19 -3.78 -15.97
N TYR A 328 2.52 -4.10 -14.71
CA TYR A 328 2.46 -3.14 -13.61
C TYR A 328 3.32 -1.90 -13.87
N GLN A 329 4.59 -2.07 -14.27
CA GLN A 329 5.52 -0.96 -14.55
C GLN A 329 5.08 -0.07 -15.72
N LEU A 330 4.42 -0.65 -16.73
CA LEU A 330 3.86 0.12 -17.84
C LEU A 330 2.61 0.89 -17.39
N VAL A 331 1.64 0.20 -16.79
CA VAL A 331 0.35 0.80 -16.42
C VAL A 331 0.49 1.79 -15.26
N SER A 332 1.49 1.65 -14.38
CA SER A 332 1.75 2.60 -13.29
C SER A 332 2.11 4.00 -13.77
N ARG A 333 2.49 4.16 -15.04
CA ARG A 333 2.78 5.46 -15.68
C ARG A 333 1.51 6.24 -16.02
N ILE A 334 0.39 5.54 -16.18
CA ILE A 334 -0.91 6.13 -16.52
C ILE A 334 -1.65 6.50 -15.24
N SER A 335 -2.17 7.73 -15.19
CA SER A 335 -3.06 8.16 -14.10
C SER A 335 -4.27 7.25 -13.99
N ASP A 336 -4.54 6.72 -12.80
CA ASP A 336 -5.66 5.82 -12.49
C ASP A 336 -5.69 4.47 -13.24
N GLY A 337 -4.69 4.16 -14.07
CA GLY A 337 -4.65 2.93 -14.87
C GLY A 337 -4.59 1.64 -14.04
N LEU A 338 -4.03 1.70 -12.83
CA LEU A 338 -3.91 0.55 -11.92
C LEU A 338 -5.22 0.17 -11.23
N THR A 339 -6.25 1.02 -11.27
CA THR A 339 -7.50 0.81 -10.53
C THR A 339 -8.20 -0.48 -10.95
N GLU A 340 -8.31 -0.72 -12.26
CA GLU A 340 -8.96 -1.92 -12.79
C GLU A 340 -8.12 -3.18 -12.50
N LEU A 341 -6.79 -3.10 -12.64
CA LEU A 341 -5.90 -4.22 -12.34
C LEU A 341 -6.00 -4.67 -10.87
N ARG A 342 -6.17 -3.71 -9.95
CA ARG A 342 -6.40 -4.01 -8.52
C ARG A 342 -7.73 -4.75 -8.31
N THR A 343 -8.79 -4.34 -9.00
CA THR A 343 -10.10 -5.02 -8.96
C THR A 343 -10.02 -6.43 -9.53
N LEU A 344 -9.36 -6.60 -10.68
CA LEU A 344 -9.16 -7.92 -11.30
C LEU A 344 -8.33 -8.85 -10.41
N LEU A 345 -7.28 -8.34 -9.75
CA LEU A 345 -6.52 -9.12 -8.78
C LEU A 345 -7.38 -9.53 -7.58
N GLU A 346 -8.15 -8.59 -7.02
CA GLU A 346 -9.05 -8.86 -5.90
C GLU A 346 -10.04 -9.99 -6.21
N ASP A 347 -10.67 -9.94 -7.39
CA ASP A 347 -11.65 -10.94 -7.81
C ASP A 347 -10.99 -12.28 -8.13
N HIS A 348 -9.82 -12.28 -8.79
CA HIS A 348 -9.04 -13.49 -9.05
C HIS A 348 -8.64 -14.20 -7.75
N ILE A 349 -8.06 -13.48 -6.78
CA ILE A 349 -7.68 -14.04 -5.48
C ILE A 349 -8.90 -14.58 -4.74
N THR A 350 -10.03 -13.86 -4.78
CA THR A 350 -11.28 -14.31 -4.17
C THR A 350 -11.74 -15.64 -4.77
N GLN A 351 -11.76 -15.76 -6.10
CA GLN A 351 -12.16 -16.98 -6.80
C GLN A 351 -11.20 -18.15 -6.53
N GLN A 352 -9.90 -17.90 -6.50
CA GLN A 352 -8.88 -18.92 -6.24
C GLN A 352 -8.93 -19.40 -4.79
N GLY A 353 -9.11 -18.49 -3.83
CA GLY A 353 -9.33 -18.85 -2.42
C GLY A 353 -10.60 -19.69 -2.21
N LEU A 354 -11.70 -19.32 -2.87
CA LEU A 354 -12.95 -20.09 -2.84
C LEU A 354 -12.76 -21.50 -3.43
N SER A 355 -12.16 -21.58 -4.62
CA SER A 355 -11.94 -22.83 -5.34
C SER A 355 -10.97 -23.76 -4.59
N ALA A 356 -9.93 -23.20 -3.96
CA ALA A 356 -9.00 -23.96 -3.14
C ALA A 356 -9.70 -24.62 -1.95
N ILE A 357 -10.56 -23.89 -1.23
CA ILE A 357 -11.33 -24.45 -0.10
C ILE A 357 -12.35 -25.48 -0.59
N GLU A 358 -13.00 -25.23 -1.73
CA GLU A 358 -13.98 -26.16 -2.31
C GLU A 358 -13.35 -27.47 -2.76
N ARG A 359 -12.13 -27.43 -3.33
CA ARG A 359 -11.38 -28.63 -3.74
C ARG A 359 -11.07 -29.57 -2.58
N GLU A 360 -10.83 -29.05 -1.38
CA GLU A 360 -10.57 -29.86 -0.18
C GLU A 360 -11.85 -30.53 0.38
N GLY A 361 -13.04 -30.14 -0.09
CA GLY A 361 -14.32 -30.81 0.18
C GLY A 361 -14.62 -31.04 1.67
N GLU A 362 -14.92 -32.29 2.04
CA GLU A 362 -15.24 -32.66 3.43
C GLU A 362 -14.05 -32.53 4.39
N ALA A 363 -12.81 -32.65 3.89
CA ALA A 363 -11.62 -32.53 4.74
C ALA A 363 -11.51 -31.11 5.31
N ALA A 364 -11.77 -30.09 4.50
CA ALA A 364 -11.82 -28.69 4.95
C ALA A 364 -12.94 -28.42 5.98
N HIS A 365 -14.04 -29.20 5.96
CA HIS A 365 -15.13 -29.02 6.92
C HIS A 365 -14.80 -29.56 8.31
N ASN A 366 -14.06 -30.68 8.37
CA ASN A 366 -13.85 -31.46 9.58
C ASN A 366 -12.42 -31.34 10.15
N ASP A 367 -11.42 -31.05 9.32
CA ASP A 367 -10.03 -30.92 9.72
C ASP A 367 -9.60 -29.43 9.76
N PRO A 368 -9.45 -28.86 10.98
CA PRO A 368 -8.96 -27.50 11.15
C PRO A 368 -7.59 -27.24 10.52
N LYS A 369 -6.71 -28.25 10.47
CA LYS A 369 -5.37 -28.10 9.92
C LYS A 369 -5.43 -27.86 8.41
N VAL A 370 -6.10 -28.75 7.68
CA VAL A 370 -6.27 -28.65 6.22
C VAL A 370 -6.92 -27.32 5.84
N TYR A 371 -7.96 -26.92 6.57
CA TYR A 371 -8.64 -25.64 6.32
C TYR A 371 -7.71 -24.43 6.45
N VAL A 372 -6.99 -24.31 7.57
CA VAL A 372 -6.12 -23.16 7.84
C VAL A 372 -4.89 -23.16 6.93
N THR A 373 -4.28 -24.31 6.65
CA THR A 373 -3.13 -24.39 5.74
C THR A 373 -3.50 -23.98 4.32
N THR A 374 -4.66 -24.41 3.83
CA THR A 374 -5.15 -24.03 2.49
C THR A 374 -5.31 -22.51 2.35
N ILE A 375 -5.87 -21.85 3.37
CA ILE A 375 -5.99 -20.38 3.39
C ILE A 375 -4.61 -19.72 3.40
N LEU A 376 -3.68 -20.23 4.22
CA LEU A 376 -2.33 -19.70 4.33
C LEU A 376 -1.55 -19.83 3.02
N ASP A 377 -1.70 -20.94 2.30
CA ASP A 377 -0.99 -21.19 1.05
C ASP A 377 -1.45 -20.24 -0.06
N VAL A 378 -2.76 -20.00 -0.15
CA VAL A 378 -3.33 -18.98 -1.05
C VAL A 378 -2.80 -17.59 -0.69
N HIS A 379 -2.83 -17.22 0.60
CA HIS A 379 -2.30 -15.93 1.04
C HIS A 379 -0.80 -15.79 0.73
N ARG A 380 0.03 -16.80 1.00
CA ARG A 380 1.47 -16.77 0.72
C ARG A 380 1.76 -16.60 -0.77
N LYS A 381 1.06 -17.33 -1.64
CA LYS A 381 1.22 -17.26 -3.10
C LYS A 381 1.01 -15.82 -3.59
N TYR A 382 -0.11 -15.20 -3.25
CA TYR A 382 -0.45 -13.87 -3.75
C TYR A 382 0.27 -12.74 -3.01
N ASN A 383 0.63 -12.93 -1.73
CA ASN A 383 1.51 -11.99 -1.04
C ASN A 383 2.90 -11.95 -1.71
N ALA A 384 3.47 -13.11 -2.05
CA ALA A 384 4.74 -13.16 -2.79
C ALA A 384 4.63 -12.43 -4.14
N LEU A 385 3.54 -12.63 -4.89
CA LEU A 385 3.28 -11.92 -6.14
C LEU A 385 3.22 -10.40 -5.93
N VAL A 386 2.50 -9.90 -4.93
CA VAL A 386 2.39 -8.46 -4.63
C VAL A 386 3.74 -7.87 -4.23
N MET A 387 4.54 -8.60 -3.46
CA MET A 387 5.87 -8.16 -3.04
C MET A 387 6.86 -8.12 -4.21
N SER A 388 6.84 -9.12 -5.09
CA SER A 388 7.81 -9.23 -6.19
C SER A 388 7.39 -8.46 -7.44
N ALA A 389 6.20 -8.72 -7.99
CA ALA A 389 5.77 -8.17 -9.28
C ALA A 389 5.23 -6.73 -9.15
N PHE A 390 4.56 -6.42 -8.04
CA PHE A 390 3.89 -5.13 -7.83
C PHE A 390 4.64 -4.21 -6.85
N HIS A 391 5.90 -4.53 -6.52
CA HIS A 391 6.79 -3.70 -5.71
C HIS A 391 6.20 -3.24 -4.37
N ASN A 392 5.35 -4.08 -3.74
CA ASN A 392 4.63 -3.74 -2.51
C ASN A 392 3.75 -2.48 -2.62
N ASP A 393 3.10 -2.28 -3.77
CA ASP A 393 2.13 -1.21 -3.98
C ASP A 393 0.96 -1.30 -2.99
N ALA A 394 0.69 -0.20 -2.28
CA ALA A 394 -0.33 -0.15 -1.24
C ALA A 394 -1.74 -0.51 -1.73
N GLY A 395 -2.06 -0.20 -2.99
CA GLY A 395 -3.37 -0.52 -3.56
C GLY A 395 -3.52 -2.01 -3.90
N PHE A 396 -2.47 -2.67 -4.36
CA PHE A 396 -2.46 -4.12 -4.55
C PHE A 396 -2.43 -4.90 -3.22
N VAL A 397 -1.73 -4.38 -2.20
CA VAL A 397 -1.83 -4.92 -0.83
C VAL A 397 -3.26 -4.80 -0.29
N ALA A 398 -3.92 -3.66 -0.51
CA ALA A 398 -5.31 -3.48 -0.12
C ALA A 398 -6.27 -4.42 -0.88
N ALA A 399 -6.02 -4.68 -2.17
CA ALA A 399 -6.78 -5.64 -2.97
C ALA A 399 -6.63 -7.07 -2.43
N LEU A 400 -5.40 -7.50 -2.11
CA LEU A 400 -5.13 -8.79 -1.45
C LEU A 400 -5.85 -8.88 -0.10
N ASP A 401 -5.72 -7.85 0.75
CA ASP A 401 -6.36 -7.82 2.07
C ASP A 401 -7.89 -7.94 1.96
N LYS A 402 -8.49 -7.25 0.99
CA LYS A 402 -9.94 -7.26 0.74
C LYS A 402 -10.40 -8.61 0.18
N ALA A 403 -9.63 -9.23 -0.71
CA ALA A 403 -9.91 -10.56 -1.23
C ALA A 403 -9.86 -11.62 -0.12
N CYS A 404 -8.81 -11.61 0.71
CA CYS A 404 -8.70 -12.47 1.89
C CYS A 404 -9.88 -12.27 2.85
N GLY A 405 -10.25 -11.02 3.13
CA GLY A 405 -11.45 -10.71 3.90
C GLY A 405 -12.74 -11.29 3.31
N LYS A 406 -12.89 -11.32 1.97
CA LYS A 406 -14.08 -11.89 1.31
C LYS A 406 -14.15 -13.41 1.43
N PHE A 407 -13.13 -14.14 0.95
CA PHE A 407 -13.22 -15.60 0.85
C PHE A 407 -13.07 -16.31 2.21
N ILE A 408 -12.37 -15.73 3.19
CA ILE A 408 -12.23 -16.35 4.52
C ILE A 408 -13.58 -16.31 5.27
N ASN A 409 -14.37 -15.25 5.09
CA ASN A 409 -15.65 -15.09 5.78
C ASN A 409 -16.84 -15.67 4.99
N SER A 410 -16.70 -15.87 3.68
CA SER A 410 -17.72 -16.48 2.81
C SER A 410 -17.09 -17.51 1.88
N ASN A 411 -17.28 -18.80 2.15
CA ASN A 411 -16.75 -19.92 1.37
C ASN A 411 -17.68 -21.15 1.46
N ALA A 412 -17.30 -22.24 0.80
CA ALA A 412 -18.07 -23.49 0.80
C ALA A 412 -18.36 -24.01 2.22
N VAL A 413 -17.38 -23.92 3.14
CA VAL A 413 -17.51 -24.39 4.53
C VAL A 413 -18.48 -23.51 5.34
N THR A 414 -18.40 -22.18 5.21
CA THR A 414 -19.32 -21.27 5.91
C THR A 414 -20.74 -21.32 5.33
N LYS A 415 -20.88 -21.54 4.02
CA LYS A 415 -22.16 -21.74 3.35
C LYS A 415 -22.83 -23.06 3.78
N ALA A 416 -22.07 -24.16 3.83
CA ALA A 416 -22.57 -25.45 4.30
C ALA A 416 -23.05 -25.40 5.76
N ALA A 417 -22.36 -24.63 6.62
CA ALA A 417 -22.76 -24.42 8.01
C ALA A 417 -23.86 -23.35 8.20
N ASN A 418 -24.33 -22.71 7.12
CA ASN A 418 -25.23 -21.56 7.13
C ASN A 418 -24.78 -20.44 8.10
N SER A 419 -23.46 -20.26 8.28
CA SER A 419 -22.90 -19.36 9.27
C SER A 419 -21.44 -18.99 8.99
N SER A 420 -21.14 -17.69 8.97
CA SER A 420 -19.76 -17.14 8.93
C SER A 420 -18.92 -17.55 10.14
N SER A 421 -19.58 -17.95 11.24
CA SER A 421 -18.95 -18.38 12.50
C SER A 421 -18.09 -19.64 12.37
N LYS A 422 -18.18 -20.39 11.27
CA LYS A 422 -17.42 -21.63 11.09
C LYS A 422 -15.92 -21.40 10.88
N SER A 423 -15.53 -20.34 10.15
CA SER A 423 -14.11 -19.99 9.96
C SER A 423 -13.40 -19.66 11.29
N PRO A 424 -13.94 -18.77 12.15
CA PRO A 424 -13.38 -18.53 13.47
C PRO A 424 -13.33 -19.78 14.37
N GLU A 425 -14.35 -20.64 14.30
CA GLU A 425 -14.40 -21.91 15.07
C GLU A 425 -13.25 -22.85 14.65
N LEU A 426 -13.06 -23.07 13.35
CA LEU A 426 -11.99 -23.93 12.84
C LEU A 426 -10.62 -23.34 13.15
N LEU A 427 -10.44 -22.02 13.05
CA LEU A 427 -9.19 -21.37 13.44
C LEU A 427 -8.88 -21.58 14.92
N ALA A 428 -9.88 -21.43 15.81
CA ALA A 428 -9.71 -21.68 17.25
C ALA A 428 -9.37 -23.16 17.55
N LYS A 429 -10.02 -24.09 16.85
CA LYS A 429 -9.71 -25.53 16.94
C LYS A 429 -8.30 -25.85 16.47
N TYR A 430 -7.83 -25.19 15.41
CA TYR A 430 -6.45 -25.36 14.94
C TYR A 430 -5.44 -24.87 15.98
N CYS A 431 -5.67 -23.72 16.61
CA CYS A 431 -4.85 -23.26 17.73
C CYS A 431 -4.84 -24.25 18.90
N ASP A 432 -5.99 -24.85 19.23
CA ASP A 432 -6.06 -25.90 20.27
C ASP A 432 -5.22 -27.12 19.92
N LEU A 433 -5.23 -27.57 18.66
CA LEU A 433 -4.40 -28.68 18.21
C LEU A 433 -2.90 -28.39 18.35
N LEU A 434 -2.47 -27.15 18.06
CA LEU A 434 -1.08 -26.73 18.18
C LEU A 434 -0.62 -26.58 19.64
N LEU A 435 -1.47 -26.03 20.50
CA LEU A 435 -1.14 -25.71 21.89
C LEU A 435 -1.41 -26.86 22.87
N LYS A 436 -1.99 -27.96 22.40
CA LYS A 436 -2.22 -29.16 23.21
C LYS A 436 -0.97 -30.04 23.22
N LYS A 437 -0.66 -30.63 24.37
CA LYS A 437 0.46 -31.54 24.55
C LYS A 437 0.27 -32.78 23.66
N SER A 438 1.17 -32.95 22.70
CA SER A 438 1.24 -34.13 21.84
C SER A 438 2.69 -34.54 21.62
N ALA A 439 2.91 -35.85 21.37
CA ALA A 439 4.23 -36.38 21.02
C ALA A 439 4.75 -35.88 19.65
N LYS A 440 3.87 -35.23 18.86
CA LYS A 440 4.17 -34.65 17.55
C LYS A 440 4.24 -33.12 17.58
N ASN A 441 4.35 -32.50 18.76
CA ASN A 441 4.45 -31.05 18.83
C ASN A 441 5.73 -30.57 18.15
N PRO A 442 5.65 -29.55 17.28
CA PRO A 442 6.82 -28.97 16.63
C PRO A 442 7.76 -28.34 17.65
N GLU A 443 8.98 -28.04 17.23
CA GLU A 443 9.94 -27.29 18.05
C GLU A 443 9.38 -25.90 18.38
N GLU A 444 9.83 -25.32 19.49
CA GLU A 444 9.27 -24.07 20.02
C GLU A 444 9.33 -22.90 19.02
N ALA A 445 10.41 -22.81 18.23
CA ALA A 445 10.55 -21.80 17.18
C ALA A 445 9.55 -22.00 16.04
N GLU A 446 9.38 -23.23 15.55
CA GLU A 446 8.43 -23.56 14.48
C GLU A 446 6.98 -23.38 14.95
N LEU A 447 6.70 -23.71 16.22
CA LEU A 447 5.40 -23.45 16.84
C LEU A 447 5.08 -21.96 16.82
N GLU A 448 6.02 -21.12 17.25
CA GLU A 448 5.85 -19.66 17.28
C GLU A 448 5.63 -19.08 15.88
N ASP A 449 6.37 -19.54 14.87
CA ASP A 449 6.15 -19.17 13.46
C ASP A 449 4.76 -19.58 12.96
N THR A 450 4.30 -20.76 13.34
CA THR A 450 2.95 -21.24 13.01
C THR A 450 1.88 -20.38 13.70
N LEU A 451 2.08 -19.97 14.96
CA LEU A 451 1.18 -19.05 15.66
C LEU A 451 1.15 -17.66 15.01
N ASN A 452 2.28 -17.16 14.51
CA ASN A 452 2.32 -15.92 13.73
C ASN A 452 1.48 -16.02 12.45
N GLN A 453 1.56 -17.15 11.75
CA GLN A 453 0.74 -17.40 10.55
C GLN A 453 -0.75 -17.50 10.87
N VAL A 454 -1.13 -18.14 11.97
CA VAL A 454 -2.52 -18.14 12.46
C VAL A 454 -3.02 -16.71 12.66
N MET A 455 -2.18 -15.82 13.19
CA MET A 455 -2.55 -14.41 13.39
C MET A 455 -2.74 -13.65 12.07
N VAL A 456 -2.06 -14.05 10.97
CA VAL A 456 -2.33 -13.52 9.63
C VAL A 456 -3.75 -13.84 9.21
N VAL A 457 -4.21 -15.09 9.38
CA VAL A 457 -5.60 -15.47 9.08
C VAL A 457 -6.58 -14.76 10.02
N PHE A 458 -6.25 -14.66 11.30
CA PHE A 458 -7.07 -13.98 12.32
C PHE A 458 -7.32 -12.50 11.98
N LYS A 459 -6.37 -11.80 11.34
CA LYS A 459 -6.53 -10.42 10.87
C LYS A 459 -7.79 -10.26 10.02
N TYR A 460 -8.05 -11.24 9.15
CA TYR A 460 -9.14 -11.21 8.16
C TYR A 460 -10.48 -11.73 8.69
N ILE A 461 -10.52 -12.30 9.90
CA ILE A 461 -11.77 -12.78 10.50
C ILE A 461 -12.66 -11.59 10.90
N GLU A 462 -13.92 -11.56 10.43
CA GLU A 462 -14.90 -10.55 10.86
C GLU A 462 -15.42 -10.86 12.28
N ASP A 463 -15.86 -12.09 12.54
CA ASP A 463 -16.48 -12.54 13.80
C ASP A 463 -15.43 -13.01 14.84
N LYS A 464 -14.57 -12.09 15.31
CA LYS A 464 -13.47 -12.39 16.26
C LYS A 464 -13.96 -12.81 17.65
N ASP A 465 -15.15 -12.41 18.05
CA ASP A 465 -15.79 -12.85 19.30
C ASP A 465 -16.13 -14.34 19.30
N VAL A 466 -16.48 -14.91 18.14
CA VAL A 466 -16.67 -16.36 17.97
C VAL A 466 -15.36 -17.09 18.22
N PHE A 467 -14.26 -16.64 17.61
CA PHE A 467 -12.93 -17.18 17.89
C PHE A 467 -12.62 -17.10 19.39
N GLN A 468 -12.83 -15.93 20.02
CA GLN A 468 -12.57 -15.74 21.45
C GLN A 468 -13.31 -16.76 22.31
N ARG A 469 -14.59 -17.01 22.02
CA ARG A 469 -15.43 -17.90 22.81
C ARG A 469 -14.96 -19.34 22.72
N PHE A 470 -14.71 -19.84 21.50
CA PHE A 470 -14.18 -21.18 21.30
C PHE A 470 -12.77 -21.32 21.88
N TYR A 471 -11.89 -20.34 21.66
CA TYR A 471 -10.54 -20.34 22.19
C TYR A 471 -10.54 -20.32 23.73
N SER A 472 -11.35 -19.46 24.37
CA SER A 472 -11.49 -19.39 25.83
C SER A 472 -11.95 -20.71 26.42
N LYS A 473 -12.95 -21.35 25.80
CA LYS A 473 -13.45 -22.67 26.20
C LYS A 473 -12.37 -23.75 26.11
N MET A 474 -11.61 -23.78 25.01
CA MET A 474 -10.55 -24.75 24.80
C MET A 474 -9.36 -24.52 25.74
N LEU A 475 -8.94 -23.26 25.91
CA LEU A 475 -7.92 -22.87 26.88
C LEU A 475 -8.32 -23.28 28.30
N ALA A 476 -9.56 -23.02 28.72
CA ALA A 476 -10.05 -23.42 30.04
C ALA A 476 -9.92 -24.93 30.26
N LYS A 477 -10.27 -25.75 29.26
CA LYS A 477 -10.10 -27.21 29.33
C LYS A 477 -8.63 -27.59 29.40
N ARG A 478 -7.75 -26.99 28.58
CA ARG A 478 -6.30 -27.28 28.59
C ARG A 478 -5.66 -26.93 29.93
N LEU A 479 -5.99 -25.77 30.51
CA LEU A 479 -5.48 -25.30 31.79
C LEU A 479 -5.92 -26.21 32.95
N VAL A 480 -7.21 -26.52 33.07
CA VAL A 480 -7.74 -27.39 34.15
C VAL A 480 -7.17 -28.80 34.04
N GLN A 481 -7.05 -29.33 32.82
CA GLN A 481 -6.58 -30.69 32.59
C GLN A 481 -5.05 -30.80 32.54
N HIS A 482 -4.31 -29.69 32.63
CA HIS A 482 -2.86 -29.61 32.46
C HIS A 482 -2.39 -30.24 31.14
N MET A 483 -3.09 -29.91 30.05
CA MET A 483 -2.84 -30.43 28.70
C MET A 483 -2.17 -29.43 27.76
N SER A 484 -1.73 -28.27 28.24
CA SER A 484 -0.97 -27.32 27.43
C SER A 484 0.41 -27.86 27.07
N ALA A 485 0.87 -27.55 25.86
CA ALA A 485 2.17 -27.93 25.35
C ALA A 485 3.31 -27.17 26.05
N SER A 486 3.15 -25.86 26.18
CA SER A 486 4.06 -24.94 26.86
C SER A 486 3.24 -23.78 27.44
N ASP A 487 3.54 -23.38 28.67
CA ASP A 487 2.93 -22.22 29.32
C ASP A 487 3.35 -20.92 28.61
N ASP A 488 4.59 -20.87 28.09
CA ASP A 488 5.14 -19.71 27.36
C ASP A 488 4.46 -19.52 26.00
N ALA A 489 4.19 -20.62 25.27
CA ALA A 489 3.47 -20.57 23.99
C ALA A 489 2.04 -20.07 24.16
N GLU A 490 1.35 -20.48 25.23
CA GLU A 490 0.01 -19.99 25.55
C GLU A 490 0.02 -18.50 25.93
N ALA A 491 1.01 -18.07 26.72
CA ALA A 491 1.21 -16.66 27.06
C ALA A 491 1.52 -15.81 25.82
N SER A 492 2.37 -16.31 24.92
CA SER A 492 2.68 -15.69 23.62
C SER A 492 1.40 -15.50 22.79
N MET A 493 0.58 -16.54 22.65
CA MET A 493 -0.69 -16.46 21.90
C MET A 493 -1.66 -15.43 22.49
N ILE A 494 -1.80 -15.38 23.82
CA ILE A 494 -2.62 -14.37 24.50
C ILE A 494 -2.08 -12.96 24.26
N SER A 495 -0.75 -12.78 24.25
CA SER A 495 -0.11 -11.49 23.95
C SER A 495 -0.42 -11.02 22.53
N LYS A 496 -0.35 -11.92 21.53
CA LYS A 496 -0.70 -11.62 20.13
C LYS A 496 -2.18 -11.23 19.99
N LEU A 497 -3.09 -11.94 20.65
CA LEU A 497 -4.51 -11.58 20.68
C LEU A 497 -4.76 -10.22 21.34
N LYS A 498 -3.99 -9.88 22.39
CA LYS A 498 -4.06 -8.59 23.07
C LYS A 498 -3.61 -7.46 22.15
N GLN A 499 -2.55 -7.66 21.36
CA GLN A 499 -2.07 -6.67 20.38
C GLN A 499 -3.12 -6.43 19.28
N ALA A 500 -3.78 -7.48 18.80
CA ALA A 500 -4.75 -7.38 17.70
C ALA A 500 -6.12 -6.81 18.13
N CYS A 501 -6.62 -7.14 19.33
CA CYS A 501 -7.98 -6.83 19.77
C CYS A 501 -8.09 -6.01 21.06
N GLY A 502 -6.96 -5.70 21.70
CA GLY A 502 -6.90 -4.91 22.94
C GLY A 502 -7.11 -5.70 24.23
N PHE A 503 -6.91 -5.03 25.35
CA PHE A 503 -6.89 -5.63 26.69
C PHE A 503 -8.23 -6.27 27.11
N GLU A 504 -9.35 -5.61 26.85
CA GLU A 504 -10.68 -6.15 27.20
C GLU A 504 -11.00 -7.48 26.48
N TYR A 505 -10.32 -7.78 25.37
CA TYR A 505 -10.52 -9.03 24.64
C TYR A 505 -9.85 -10.20 25.35
N THR A 506 -8.67 -9.96 25.93
CA THR A 506 -7.85 -10.99 26.56
C THR A 506 -7.95 -11.03 28.08
N SER A 507 -8.61 -10.06 28.73
CA SER A 507 -8.66 -9.94 30.19
C SER A 507 -9.09 -11.22 30.90
N LYS A 508 -10.16 -11.88 30.40
CA LYS A 508 -10.62 -13.18 30.93
C LYS A 508 -9.57 -14.28 30.73
N LEU A 509 -8.92 -14.34 29.56
CA LEU A 509 -7.88 -15.33 29.26
C LEU A 509 -6.67 -15.18 30.19
N GLN A 510 -6.22 -13.95 30.40
CA GLN A 510 -5.13 -13.63 31.32
C GLN A 510 -5.50 -13.97 32.76
N ARG A 511 -6.75 -13.70 33.15
CA ARG A 511 -7.24 -14.06 34.48
C ARG A 511 -7.28 -15.57 34.70
N MET A 512 -7.67 -16.35 33.69
CA MET A 512 -7.62 -17.82 33.77
C MET A 512 -6.18 -18.31 34.04
N PHE A 513 -5.18 -17.75 33.36
CA PHE A 513 -3.76 -18.06 33.63
C PHE A 513 -3.35 -17.73 35.07
N GLN A 514 -3.71 -16.53 35.55
CA GLN A 514 -3.41 -16.10 36.91
C GLN A 514 -4.07 -16.99 37.97
N ASP A 515 -5.34 -17.37 37.76
CA ASP A 515 -6.08 -18.22 38.70
C ASP A 515 -5.44 -19.61 38.86
N ILE A 516 -4.82 -20.16 37.80
CA ILE A 516 -4.07 -21.43 37.88
C ILE A 516 -2.81 -21.27 38.74
N GLY A 517 -2.07 -20.18 38.59
CA GLY A 517 -0.90 -19.88 39.43
C GLY A 517 -1.29 -19.74 40.90
N VAL A 518 -2.30 -18.91 41.18
CA VAL A 518 -2.82 -18.70 42.54
C VAL A 518 -3.35 -20.00 43.15
N SER A 519 -3.96 -20.87 42.35
CA SER A 519 -4.42 -22.19 42.81
C SER A 519 -3.26 -23.09 43.24
N LYS A 520 -2.11 -23.05 42.55
CA LYS A 520 -0.92 -23.81 42.97
C LYS A 520 -0.43 -23.35 44.35
N ASP A 521 -0.30 -22.04 44.54
CA ASP A 521 0.12 -21.46 45.83
C ASP A 521 -0.86 -21.81 46.95
N LEU A 522 -2.17 -21.78 46.67
CA LEU A 522 -3.22 -22.13 47.63
C LEU A 522 -3.17 -23.61 48.03
N ASN A 523 -2.85 -24.52 47.10
CA ASN A 523 -2.64 -25.93 47.40
C ASN A 523 -1.45 -26.13 48.34
N GLU A 524 -0.34 -25.41 48.13
CA GLU A 524 0.82 -25.49 49.01
C GLU A 524 0.51 -24.97 50.42
N GLN A 525 -0.23 -23.86 50.52
CA GLN A 525 -0.69 -23.32 51.79
C GLN A 525 -1.60 -24.30 52.52
N PHE A 526 -2.52 -24.95 51.80
CA PHE A 526 -3.41 -25.95 52.37
C PHE A 526 -2.65 -27.19 52.85
N LYS A 527 -1.67 -27.68 52.08
CA LYS A 527 -0.79 -28.79 52.50
C LYS A 527 -0.02 -28.45 53.78
N ARG A 528 0.52 -27.23 53.90
CA ARG A 528 1.18 -26.75 55.13
C ARG A 528 0.21 -26.68 56.31
N HIS A 529 -1.00 -26.19 56.09
CA HIS A 529 -2.05 -26.15 57.11
C HIS A 529 -2.38 -27.55 57.64
N LEU A 530 -2.55 -28.55 56.76
CA LEU A 530 -2.80 -29.94 57.15
C LEU A 530 -1.66 -30.55 57.96
N THR A 531 -0.41 -30.28 57.58
CA THR A 531 0.77 -30.74 58.35
C THR A 531 0.79 -30.11 59.74
N ASN A 532 0.48 -28.82 59.85
CA ASN A 532 0.50 -28.08 61.11
C ASN A 532 -0.67 -28.46 62.03
N SER A 533 -1.83 -28.84 61.48
CA SER A 533 -2.99 -29.27 62.26
C SER A 533 -2.91 -30.74 62.70
N ALA A 534 -1.87 -31.48 62.29
CA ALA A 534 -1.67 -32.92 62.58
C ALA A 534 -2.87 -33.81 62.21
N GLU A 535 -3.69 -33.38 61.26
CA GLU A 535 -4.88 -34.09 60.77
C GLU A 535 -4.74 -34.31 59.26
N PRO A 536 -4.07 -35.39 58.83
CA PRO A 536 -3.91 -35.67 57.40
C PRO A 536 -5.25 -36.06 56.77
N LEU A 537 -5.33 -35.85 55.45
CA LEU A 537 -6.43 -36.38 54.63
C LEU A 537 -6.18 -37.84 54.30
N ASP A 538 -7.26 -38.61 54.18
CA ASP A 538 -7.23 -40.03 53.81
C ASP A 538 -6.92 -40.24 52.31
N ILE A 539 -6.93 -39.16 51.52
CA ILE A 539 -6.69 -39.14 50.08
C ILE A 539 -5.69 -38.04 49.68
N ASP A 540 -4.97 -38.25 48.58
CA ASP A 540 -4.22 -37.16 47.94
C ASP A 540 -5.20 -36.18 47.29
N PHE A 541 -5.21 -34.95 47.78
CA PHE A 541 -6.19 -33.94 47.44
C PHE A 541 -5.52 -32.70 46.86
N SER A 542 -6.00 -32.29 45.68
CA SER A 542 -5.62 -31.03 45.05
C SER A 542 -6.86 -30.35 44.47
N ILE A 543 -6.87 -29.02 44.53
CA ILE A 543 -8.01 -28.19 44.17
C ILE A 543 -7.60 -27.03 43.28
N GLN A 544 -8.46 -26.63 42.35
CA GLN A 544 -8.28 -25.44 41.54
C GLN A 544 -9.41 -24.45 41.87
N VAL A 545 -9.04 -23.27 42.37
CA VAL A 545 -10.00 -22.22 42.72
C VAL A 545 -10.03 -21.20 41.58
N LEU A 546 -11.15 -21.16 40.88
CA LEU A 546 -11.32 -20.42 39.63
C LEU A 546 -12.30 -19.26 39.80
N SER A 547 -12.04 -18.11 39.19
CA SER A 547 -12.94 -16.96 39.27
C SER A 547 -14.19 -17.15 38.40
N SER A 548 -15.38 -17.17 39.00
CA SER A 548 -16.64 -17.47 38.29
C SER A 548 -16.94 -16.57 37.08
N GLY A 549 -16.49 -15.31 37.09
CA GLY A 549 -16.72 -14.37 35.99
C GLY A 549 -15.77 -14.52 34.78
N SER A 550 -14.65 -15.24 34.94
CA SER A 550 -13.61 -15.35 33.88
C SER A 550 -13.65 -16.69 33.17
N TRP A 551 -14.16 -17.73 33.82
CA TRP A 551 -14.15 -19.10 33.33
C TRP A 551 -15.48 -19.47 32.66
N PRO A 552 -15.47 -20.24 31.57
CA PRO A 552 -16.67 -20.56 30.79
C PRO A 552 -17.49 -21.73 31.35
N PHE A 553 -17.21 -22.20 32.57
CA PHE A 553 -17.87 -23.37 33.15
C PHE A 553 -19.25 -23.04 33.70
N GLN A 554 -20.22 -23.91 33.41
CA GLN A 554 -21.59 -23.79 33.90
C GLN A 554 -21.78 -24.49 35.25
N GLN A 555 -22.92 -24.22 35.88
CA GLN A 555 -23.29 -24.70 37.21
C GLN A 555 -23.27 -26.23 37.28
N SER A 556 -22.92 -26.75 38.46
CA SER A 556 -22.72 -28.19 38.70
C SER A 556 -23.99 -29.01 38.53
N VAL A 557 -23.80 -30.26 38.11
CA VAL A 557 -24.85 -31.28 38.21
C VAL A 557 -25.09 -31.59 39.69
N ASN A 558 -26.35 -31.61 40.11
CA ASN A 558 -26.70 -32.07 41.46
C ASN A 558 -26.53 -33.59 41.51
N PHE A 559 -25.69 -34.07 42.42
CA PHE A 559 -25.55 -35.49 42.76
C PHE A 559 -24.96 -35.60 44.17
N SER A 560 -25.07 -36.78 44.77
CA SER A 560 -24.51 -37.10 46.08
C SER A 560 -23.01 -37.32 45.97
N LEU A 561 -22.22 -36.46 46.61
CA LEU A 561 -20.77 -36.62 46.66
C LEU A 561 -20.44 -37.91 47.46
N PRO A 562 -19.54 -38.77 46.96
CA PRO A 562 -19.10 -39.94 47.71
C PRO A 562 -18.51 -39.56 49.07
N SER A 563 -18.82 -40.36 50.10
CA SER A 563 -18.43 -40.07 51.48
C SER A 563 -16.91 -39.98 51.66
N GLU A 564 -16.14 -40.71 50.85
CA GLU A 564 -14.68 -40.69 50.84
C GLU A 564 -14.11 -39.33 50.41
N LEU A 565 -14.86 -38.55 49.62
CA LEU A 565 -14.44 -37.22 49.14
C LEU A 565 -14.94 -36.08 50.05
N GLU A 566 -16.00 -36.32 50.81
CA GLU A 566 -16.71 -35.29 51.57
C GLU A 566 -15.81 -34.63 52.62
N ARG A 567 -15.02 -35.43 53.35
CA ARG A 567 -14.09 -34.93 54.38
C ARG A 567 -13.10 -33.91 53.80
N SER A 568 -12.52 -34.21 52.64
CA SER A 568 -11.54 -33.34 51.97
C SER A 568 -12.17 -32.02 51.50
N VAL A 569 -13.39 -32.10 50.93
CA VAL A 569 -14.16 -30.94 50.48
C VAL A 569 -14.53 -30.01 51.65
N GLN A 570 -15.01 -30.58 52.75
CA GLN A 570 -15.39 -29.83 53.96
C GLN A 570 -14.17 -29.12 54.57
N ARG A 571 -13.05 -29.84 54.76
CA ARG A 571 -11.83 -29.28 55.33
C ARG A 571 -11.25 -28.16 54.49
N PHE A 572 -11.21 -28.32 53.17
CA PHE A 572 -10.78 -27.25 52.28
C PHE A 572 -11.73 -26.05 52.32
N THR A 573 -13.05 -26.27 52.38
CA THR A 573 -14.03 -25.19 52.47
C THR A 573 -13.82 -24.35 53.74
N THR A 574 -13.62 -25.00 54.89
CA THR A 574 -13.33 -24.31 56.16
C THR A 574 -12.02 -23.52 56.09
N PHE A 575 -10.95 -24.13 55.58
CA PHE A 575 -9.67 -23.45 55.38
C PHE A 575 -9.84 -22.21 54.48
N TYR A 576 -10.48 -22.35 53.32
CA TYR A 576 -10.67 -21.24 52.40
C TYR A 576 -11.52 -20.10 53.00
N SER A 577 -12.61 -20.45 53.70
CA SER A 577 -13.47 -19.46 54.37
C SER A 577 -12.77 -18.70 55.48
N SER A 578 -11.82 -19.33 56.19
CA SER A 578 -11.01 -18.64 57.21
C SER A 578 -10.03 -17.61 56.62
N GLN A 579 -9.52 -17.85 55.40
CA GLN A 579 -8.55 -16.99 54.73
C GLN A 579 -9.21 -15.89 53.88
N HIS A 580 -10.44 -16.14 53.41
CA HIS A 580 -11.13 -15.26 52.46
C HIS A 580 -12.55 -14.97 52.91
N SER A 581 -12.71 -13.93 53.74
CA SER A 581 -14.01 -13.40 54.12
C SER A 581 -14.73 -12.80 52.90
N GLY A 582 -16.05 -13.05 52.81
CA GLY A 582 -16.89 -12.52 51.73
C GLY A 582 -16.84 -13.29 50.40
N ARG A 583 -16.10 -14.40 50.31
CA ARG A 583 -16.10 -15.29 49.13
C ARG A 583 -16.87 -16.58 49.41
N LYS A 584 -17.55 -17.10 48.38
CA LYS A 584 -18.25 -18.39 48.42
C LYS A 584 -17.70 -19.33 47.36
N LEU A 585 -17.44 -20.58 47.73
CA LEU A 585 -17.03 -21.62 46.81
C LEU A 585 -18.25 -22.29 46.18
N HIS A 586 -18.15 -22.53 44.87
CA HIS A 586 -19.08 -23.34 44.10
C HIS A 586 -18.30 -24.49 43.48
N TRP A 587 -18.63 -25.72 43.87
CA TRP A 587 -17.89 -26.91 43.48
C TRP A 587 -18.36 -27.41 42.11
N LEU A 588 -17.44 -27.59 41.17
CA LEU A 588 -17.71 -28.08 39.81
C LEU A 588 -17.29 -29.54 39.66
N TYR A 589 -17.99 -30.44 40.36
CA TYR A 589 -17.62 -31.86 40.44
C TYR A 589 -17.55 -32.58 39.09
N GLN A 590 -18.36 -32.17 38.10
CA GLN A 590 -18.32 -32.73 36.75
C GLN A 590 -17.00 -32.46 36.02
N MET A 591 -16.27 -31.41 36.40
CA MET A 591 -14.95 -31.08 35.86
C MET A 591 -13.81 -31.74 36.65
N SER A 592 -14.12 -32.31 37.82
CA SER A 592 -13.16 -32.98 38.69
C SER A 592 -12.89 -34.41 38.23
N LYS A 593 -11.66 -34.87 38.51
CA LYS A 593 -11.17 -36.21 38.20
C LYS A 593 -10.39 -36.75 39.39
N GLY A 594 -10.39 -38.07 39.53
CA GLY A 594 -9.66 -38.75 40.59
C GLY A 594 -9.11 -40.10 40.11
N GLU A 595 -8.35 -40.74 41.00
CA GLU A 595 -7.80 -42.08 40.76
C GLU A 595 -8.42 -43.08 41.73
N LEU A 596 -8.99 -44.15 41.19
CA LEU A 596 -9.51 -45.27 41.95
C LEU A 596 -8.56 -46.46 41.84
N VAL A 597 -8.24 -47.07 42.97
CA VAL A 597 -7.43 -48.29 43.00
C VAL A 597 -8.36 -49.49 43.16
N THR A 598 -8.27 -50.42 42.21
CA THR A 598 -9.13 -51.60 42.16
C THR A 598 -8.49 -52.76 42.92
N ASN A 599 -9.23 -53.33 43.88
CA ASN A 599 -8.84 -54.53 44.63
C ASN A 599 -9.72 -55.75 44.31
N CYS A 600 -10.76 -55.57 43.49
CA CYS A 600 -11.75 -56.58 43.14
C CYS A 600 -11.38 -57.45 41.92
N PHE A 601 -10.28 -57.13 41.22
CA PHE A 601 -9.83 -57.84 40.03
C PHE A 601 -8.55 -58.63 40.29
N LYS A 602 -8.23 -59.58 39.41
CA LYS A 602 -7.01 -60.41 39.52
C LYS A 602 -5.72 -59.57 39.58
N ASN A 603 -5.67 -58.47 38.83
CA ASN A 603 -4.58 -57.50 38.89
C ASN A 603 -5.09 -56.20 39.52
N ARG A 604 -4.21 -55.51 40.25
CA ARG A 604 -4.49 -54.19 40.80
C ARG A 604 -4.33 -53.13 39.70
N TYR A 605 -5.44 -52.51 39.29
CA TYR A 605 -5.44 -51.40 38.33
C TYR A 605 -5.72 -50.06 39.02
N THR A 606 -5.14 -49.00 38.48
CA THR A 606 -5.46 -47.61 38.83
C THR A 606 -6.32 -47.00 37.71
N LEU A 607 -7.57 -46.67 38.02
CA LEU A 607 -8.53 -46.09 37.09
C LEU A 607 -8.56 -44.57 37.26
N GLN A 608 -8.28 -43.82 36.20
CA GLN A 608 -8.50 -42.37 36.19
C GLN A 608 -9.93 -42.10 35.73
N ALA A 609 -10.75 -41.59 36.64
CA ALA A 609 -12.19 -41.49 36.48
C ALA A 609 -12.67 -40.05 36.74
N SER A 610 -13.78 -39.66 36.10
CA SER A 610 -14.51 -38.45 36.51
C SER A 610 -15.22 -38.67 37.84
N THR A 611 -15.56 -37.61 38.56
CA THR A 611 -16.28 -37.74 39.85
C THR A 611 -17.61 -38.49 39.71
N LEU A 612 -18.30 -38.33 38.59
CA LEU A 612 -19.55 -39.06 38.31
C LEU A 612 -19.29 -40.56 38.13
N GLN A 613 -18.22 -40.93 37.43
CA GLN A 613 -17.79 -42.33 37.32
C GLN A 613 -17.38 -42.89 38.67
N MET A 614 -16.69 -42.11 39.50
CA MET A 614 -16.32 -42.52 40.86
C MET A 614 -17.55 -42.78 41.72
N ALA A 615 -18.55 -41.89 41.67
CA ALA A 615 -19.79 -42.05 42.42
C ALA A 615 -20.52 -43.36 42.10
N VAL A 616 -20.55 -43.75 40.82
CA VAL A 616 -21.12 -45.03 40.38
C VAL A 616 -20.25 -46.22 40.81
N LEU A 617 -18.94 -46.16 40.57
CA LEU A 617 -18.04 -47.27 40.86
C LEU A 617 -17.94 -47.59 42.36
N LEU A 618 -18.01 -46.57 43.22
CA LEU A 618 -17.95 -46.75 44.67
C LEU A 618 -19.20 -47.46 45.25
N GLN A 619 -20.36 -47.41 44.57
CA GLN A 619 -21.54 -48.21 44.98
C GLN A 619 -21.29 -49.71 44.92
N TYR A 620 -20.34 -50.16 44.08
CA TYR A 620 -20.00 -51.57 43.96
C TYR A 620 -19.18 -52.12 45.14
N ASN A 621 -18.74 -51.25 46.05
CA ASN A 621 -18.19 -51.68 47.34
C ASN A 621 -19.27 -52.18 48.31
N VAL A 622 -20.54 -51.81 48.08
CA VAL A 622 -21.69 -52.21 48.90
C VAL A 622 -22.39 -53.45 48.32
N SER A 623 -22.64 -53.47 47.01
CA SER A 623 -23.25 -54.61 46.29
C SER A 623 -22.62 -54.78 44.91
N THR A 624 -22.40 -56.02 44.47
CA THR A 624 -21.81 -56.31 43.16
C THR A 624 -22.78 -56.17 41.99
N SER A 625 -24.07 -55.95 42.25
CA SER A 625 -25.10 -55.79 41.23
C SER A 625 -26.15 -54.77 41.65
N TRP A 626 -26.55 -53.92 40.71
CA TRP A 626 -27.53 -52.85 40.89
C TRP A 626 -28.39 -52.69 39.64
N THR A 627 -29.63 -52.22 39.78
CA THR A 627 -30.38 -51.70 38.62
C THR A 627 -30.02 -50.24 38.35
N ALA A 628 -30.25 -49.75 37.13
CA ALA A 628 -30.01 -48.35 36.80
C ALA A 628 -30.83 -47.39 37.70
N THR A 629 -32.08 -47.73 38.02
CA THR A 629 -32.89 -46.96 38.99
C THR A 629 -32.24 -46.91 40.37
N GLN A 630 -31.79 -48.04 40.90
CA GLN A 630 -31.15 -48.05 42.22
C GLN A 630 -29.85 -47.23 42.26
N LEU A 631 -29.05 -47.28 41.19
CA LEU A 631 -27.85 -46.45 41.08
C LEU A 631 -28.19 -44.96 41.00
N SER A 632 -29.27 -44.59 40.28
CA SER A 632 -29.77 -43.21 40.21
C SER A 632 -30.15 -42.70 41.59
N ASP A 633 -30.88 -43.50 42.36
CA ASP A 633 -31.32 -43.15 43.71
C ASP A 633 -30.15 -43.04 44.69
N ALA A 634 -29.20 -43.98 44.64
CA ALA A 634 -28.05 -44.01 45.53
C ALA A 634 -27.05 -42.87 45.25
N THR A 635 -26.82 -42.55 43.99
CA THR A 635 -25.84 -41.52 43.58
C THR A 635 -26.46 -40.13 43.44
N GLY A 636 -27.78 -40.03 43.34
CA GLY A 636 -28.49 -38.78 43.03
C GLY A 636 -28.22 -38.25 41.61
N ILE A 637 -27.60 -39.03 40.73
CA ILE A 637 -27.31 -38.64 39.35
C ILE A 637 -28.59 -38.81 38.53
N LYS A 638 -28.96 -37.80 37.72
CA LYS A 638 -30.11 -37.91 36.80
C LYS A 638 -29.96 -39.09 35.84
N MET A 639 -31.04 -39.83 35.61
CA MET A 639 -31.08 -41.04 34.80
C MET A 639 -30.38 -40.89 33.44
N ASP A 640 -30.68 -39.84 32.67
CA ASP A 640 -30.08 -39.61 31.34
C ASP A 640 -28.54 -39.54 31.37
N LEU A 641 -27.99 -38.96 32.44
CA LEU A 641 -26.55 -38.81 32.64
C LEU A 641 -25.95 -40.11 33.19
N LEU A 642 -26.67 -40.78 34.10
CA LEU A 642 -26.26 -42.06 34.66
C LEU A 642 -26.14 -43.13 33.58
N LEU A 643 -27.11 -43.23 32.68
CA LEU A 643 -27.06 -44.18 31.56
C LEU A 643 -25.81 -43.93 30.71
N GLN A 644 -25.48 -42.67 30.38
CA GLN A 644 -24.26 -42.35 29.64
C GLN A 644 -22.98 -42.75 30.39
N VAL A 645 -22.93 -42.52 31.71
CA VAL A 645 -21.82 -42.98 32.56
C VAL A 645 -21.72 -44.50 32.52
N ALA A 646 -22.84 -45.21 32.68
CA ALA A 646 -22.91 -46.67 32.62
C ALA A 646 -22.46 -47.21 31.26
N GLN A 647 -22.86 -46.59 30.14
CA GLN A 647 -22.41 -46.96 28.79
C GLN A 647 -20.88 -46.88 28.65
N ILE A 648 -20.23 -45.84 29.21
CA ILE A 648 -18.76 -45.73 29.21
C ILE A 648 -18.15 -46.85 30.04
N LEU A 649 -18.72 -47.15 31.20
CA LEU A 649 -18.22 -48.20 32.10
C LEU A 649 -18.39 -49.61 31.50
N LEU A 650 -19.50 -49.89 30.80
CA LEU A 650 -19.73 -51.13 30.05
C LEU A 650 -18.76 -51.27 28.87
N LYS A 651 -18.58 -50.22 28.06
CA LYS A 651 -17.61 -50.21 26.95
C LYS A 651 -16.18 -50.40 27.42
N SER A 652 -15.86 -49.89 28.61
CA SER A 652 -14.57 -50.11 29.26
C SER A 652 -14.42 -51.51 29.88
N LYS A 653 -15.47 -52.35 29.85
CA LYS A 653 -15.58 -53.68 30.45
C LYS A 653 -15.38 -53.71 31.96
N LEU A 654 -15.71 -52.62 32.65
CA LEU A 654 -15.71 -52.57 34.11
C LEU A 654 -17.03 -53.10 34.69
N LEU A 655 -18.13 -52.90 33.96
CA LEU A 655 -19.45 -53.44 34.26
C LEU A 655 -19.88 -54.45 33.17
N SER A 656 -20.89 -55.26 33.48
CA SER A 656 -21.58 -56.16 32.57
C SER A 656 -23.09 -56.01 32.72
N SER A 657 -23.81 -56.11 31.62
CA SER A 657 -25.28 -56.04 31.53
C SER A 657 -25.76 -57.17 30.62
N GLU A 658 -26.98 -57.67 30.84
CA GLU A 658 -27.66 -58.58 29.91
C GLU A 658 -28.25 -57.81 28.71
N ASP A 659 -28.65 -56.55 28.94
CA ASP A 659 -29.14 -55.63 27.90
C ASP A 659 -27.97 -55.06 27.07
N ASP A 660 -28.27 -54.65 25.82
CA ASP A 660 -27.30 -54.02 24.92
C ASP A 660 -26.70 -52.75 25.56
N GLU A 661 -25.37 -52.62 25.49
CA GLU A 661 -24.64 -51.47 26.02
C GLU A 661 -25.10 -50.12 25.42
N ASN A 662 -25.83 -50.10 24.30
CA ASN A 662 -26.36 -48.89 23.68
C ASN A 662 -27.86 -48.67 23.94
N ASP A 663 -28.58 -49.66 24.48
CA ASP A 663 -30.02 -49.60 24.75
C ASP A 663 -30.32 -49.99 26.21
N LEU A 664 -29.69 -49.26 27.13
CA LEU A 664 -29.90 -49.44 28.57
C LEU A 664 -31.23 -48.81 29.00
N GLN A 665 -32.05 -49.60 29.68
CA GLN A 665 -33.30 -49.16 30.29
C GLN A 665 -33.13 -48.90 31.79
N GLN A 666 -34.14 -48.29 32.41
CA GLN A 666 -34.13 -48.00 33.85
C GLN A 666 -34.09 -49.29 34.70
N THR A 667 -34.66 -50.38 34.17
CA THR A 667 -34.67 -51.70 34.81
C THR A 667 -33.43 -52.53 34.51
N SER A 668 -32.53 -52.07 33.64
CA SER A 668 -31.32 -52.80 33.26
C SER A 668 -30.46 -53.10 34.47
N GLN A 669 -30.05 -54.36 34.59
CA GLN A 669 -29.20 -54.84 35.67
C GLN A 669 -27.73 -54.65 35.28
N LEU A 670 -27.01 -53.87 36.09
CA LEU A 670 -25.60 -53.57 35.93
C LEU A 670 -24.82 -54.29 37.03
N SER A 671 -23.95 -55.21 36.63
CA SER A 671 -23.12 -55.99 37.55
C SER A 671 -21.63 -55.71 37.34
N LEU A 672 -20.82 -55.86 38.39
CA LEU A 672 -19.38 -55.70 38.32
C LEU A 672 -18.74 -56.83 37.49
N PHE A 673 -17.95 -56.49 36.47
CA PHE A 673 -17.29 -57.50 35.63
C PHE A 673 -15.95 -57.97 36.22
N VAL A 674 -15.98 -59.06 37.00
CA VAL A 674 -14.79 -59.62 37.69
C VAL A 674 -13.69 -60.08 36.73
N GLY A 675 -14.03 -60.38 35.46
CA GLY A 675 -13.10 -60.83 34.42
C GLY A 675 -12.21 -59.74 33.82
N TYR A 676 -12.19 -58.53 34.38
CA TYR A 676 -11.50 -57.37 33.79
C TYR A 676 -10.00 -57.60 33.54
N LYS A 677 -9.56 -57.32 32.31
CA LYS A 677 -8.16 -57.38 31.88
C LYS A 677 -7.81 -56.20 30.98
N ASN A 678 -6.71 -55.51 31.27
CA ASN A 678 -6.17 -54.44 30.45
C ASN A 678 -4.64 -54.59 30.29
N LYS A 679 -4.09 -54.21 29.14
CA LYS A 679 -2.64 -54.19 28.91
C LYS A 679 -1.93 -53.16 29.79
N LYS A 680 -2.61 -52.07 30.16
CA LYS A 680 -2.07 -51.01 31.03
C LYS A 680 -2.58 -51.18 32.46
N LEU A 681 -1.70 -51.02 33.44
CA LEU A 681 -2.07 -51.02 34.87
C LEU A 681 -2.75 -49.71 35.29
N ARG A 682 -2.38 -48.58 34.68
CA ARG A 682 -3.05 -47.29 34.84
C ARG A 682 -3.91 -47.02 33.60
N VAL A 683 -5.22 -46.94 33.79
CA VAL A 683 -6.21 -46.85 32.71
C VAL A 683 -7.00 -45.56 32.86
N ASN A 684 -7.05 -44.74 31.81
CA ASN A 684 -7.91 -43.57 31.79
C ASN A 684 -9.29 -43.94 31.24
N ILE A 685 -10.31 -43.86 32.10
CA ILE A 685 -11.71 -44.10 31.75
C ILE A 685 -12.52 -42.80 31.69
N ASN A 686 -11.91 -41.66 32.04
CA ASN A 686 -12.51 -40.33 31.94
C ASN A 686 -12.55 -39.87 30.47
N ILE A 687 -13.47 -40.45 29.72
CA ILE A 687 -13.74 -40.13 28.32
C ILE A 687 -14.96 -39.17 28.29
N PRO A 688 -14.87 -38.03 27.58
CA PRO A 688 -15.98 -37.09 27.49
C PRO A 688 -17.22 -37.71 26.83
N MET A 689 -18.41 -37.38 27.33
CA MET A 689 -19.66 -37.95 26.85
C MET A 689 -20.08 -37.33 25.51
N LYS A 690 -20.59 -38.15 24.57
CA LYS A 690 -20.96 -37.68 23.22
C LYS A 690 -22.10 -36.65 23.22
N ALA A 691 -23.12 -36.86 24.05
CA ALA A 691 -24.26 -35.94 24.13
C ALA A 691 -23.86 -34.57 24.71
N GLU A 692 -22.95 -34.57 25.69
CA GLU A 692 -22.39 -33.37 26.31
C GLU A 692 -21.70 -32.48 25.28
N LEU A 693 -20.88 -33.06 24.39
CA LEU A 693 -20.18 -32.32 23.32
C LEU A 693 -21.15 -31.56 22.39
N LYS A 694 -22.27 -32.18 22.01
CA LYS A 694 -23.28 -31.57 21.12
C LYS A 694 -24.05 -30.45 21.84
N GLN A 695 -24.54 -30.72 23.04
CA GLN A 695 -25.27 -29.74 23.85
C GLN A 695 -24.39 -28.52 24.18
N GLU A 696 -23.11 -28.75 24.48
CA GLU A 696 -22.14 -27.70 24.80
C GLU A 696 -21.85 -26.81 23.58
N GLN A 697 -21.88 -27.36 22.35
CA GLN A 697 -21.70 -26.60 21.11
C GLN A 697 -22.91 -25.69 20.83
N GLU A 698 -24.13 -26.23 20.92
CA GLU A 698 -25.36 -25.45 20.73
C GLU A 698 -25.51 -24.34 21.78
N ALA A 699 -25.22 -24.65 23.05
CA ALA A 699 -25.25 -23.67 24.13
C ALA A 699 -24.25 -22.53 23.88
N THR A 700 -23.04 -22.86 23.40
CA THR A 700 -22.01 -21.85 23.09
C THR A 700 -22.49 -20.84 22.06
N GLN A 701 -23.21 -21.29 21.03
CA GLN A 701 -23.75 -20.42 19.99
C GLN A 701 -24.87 -19.51 20.50
N ARG A 702 -25.80 -20.04 21.32
CA ARG A 702 -26.88 -19.23 21.91
C ARG A 702 -26.35 -18.13 22.83
N HIS A 703 -25.41 -18.47 23.72
CA HIS A 703 -24.75 -17.52 24.62
C HIS A 703 -24.05 -16.39 23.85
N LEU A 704 -23.42 -16.72 22.72
CA LEU A 704 -22.75 -15.72 21.89
C LEU A 704 -23.72 -14.70 21.28
N GLU A 705 -24.89 -15.14 20.81
CA GLU A 705 -25.90 -14.23 20.26
C GLU A 705 -26.49 -13.31 21.34
N GLU A 706 -26.67 -13.82 22.56
CA GLU A 706 -27.11 -13.03 23.72
C GLU A 706 -26.06 -12.01 24.14
N ASP A 707 -24.79 -12.42 24.24
CA ASP A 707 -23.65 -11.53 24.54
C ASP A 707 -23.55 -10.39 23.52
N ARG A 708 -23.72 -10.69 22.22
CA ARG A 708 -23.75 -9.67 21.16
C ARG A 708 -24.86 -8.64 21.37
N LYS A 709 -26.08 -9.07 21.73
CA LYS A 709 -27.20 -8.15 21.99
C LYS A 709 -26.89 -7.20 23.15
N LEU A 710 -26.30 -7.72 24.24
CA LEU A 710 -25.92 -6.92 25.39
C LEU A 710 -24.79 -5.93 25.05
N LEU A 711 -23.78 -6.36 24.30
CA LEU A 711 -22.70 -5.50 23.83
C LEU A 711 -23.20 -4.38 22.91
N ILE A 712 -24.11 -4.69 21.99
CA ILE A 712 -24.74 -3.68 21.12
C ILE A 712 -25.54 -2.68 21.95
N GLN A 713 -26.36 -3.13 22.90
CA GLN A 713 -27.10 -2.24 23.80
C GLN A 713 -26.16 -1.32 24.58
N ALA A 714 -25.10 -1.86 25.18
CA ALA A 714 -24.12 -1.08 25.92
C ALA A 714 -23.36 -0.06 25.05
N ALA A 715 -23.04 -0.42 23.80
CA ALA A 715 -22.42 0.48 22.83
C ALA A 715 -23.36 1.64 22.45
N ILE A 716 -24.62 1.34 22.14
CA ILE A 716 -25.65 2.36 21.83
C ILE A 716 -25.79 3.33 23.00
N VAL A 717 -25.96 2.84 24.23
CA VAL A 717 -26.10 3.68 25.43
C VAL A 717 -24.88 4.58 25.63
N ARG A 718 -23.67 4.05 25.44
CA ARG A 718 -22.42 4.83 25.57
C ARG A 718 -22.32 5.95 24.54
N ILE A 719 -22.64 5.66 23.29
CA ILE A 719 -22.66 6.64 22.19
C ILE A 719 -23.71 7.73 22.48
N MET A 720 -24.93 7.32 22.78
CA MET A 720 -26.05 8.23 23.03
C MET A 720 -25.84 9.09 24.27
N LYS A 721 -25.23 8.55 25.33
CA LYS A 721 -24.85 9.32 26.52
C LYS A 721 -23.86 10.44 26.19
N MET A 722 -22.93 10.19 25.26
CA MET A 722 -21.92 11.16 24.83
C MET A 722 -22.49 12.21 23.85
N ARG A 723 -23.28 11.78 22.87
CA ARG A 723 -23.82 12.64 21.79
C ARG A 723 -25.10 13.37 22.18
N LYS A 724 -25.83 12.85 23.16
CA LYS A 724 -27.17 13.28 23.63
C LYS A 724 -28.28 13.17 22.60
N VAL A 725 -28.07 13.65 21.37
CA VAL A 725 -29.01 13.54 20.26
C VAL A 725 -28.27 13.06 19.02
N LEU A 726 -28.79 12.05 18.33
CA LEU A 726 -28.15 11.50 17.13
C LEU A 726 -29.16 10.96 16.13
N LYS A 727 -28.89 11.15 14.83
CA LYS A 727 -29.72 10.57 13.76
C LYS A 727 -29.47 9.07 13.63
N HIS A 728 -30.47 8.33 13.15
CA HIS A 728 -30.41 6.87 12.99
C HIS A 728 -29.19 6.41 12.19
N GLN A 729 -28.93 6.99 11.02
CA GLN A 729 -27.80 6.61 10.17
C GLN A 729 -26.44 6.87 10.85
N GLN A 730 -26.33 7.97 11.58
CA GLN A 730 -25.11 8.32 12.32
C GLN A 730 -24.90 7.36 13.50
N LEU A 731 -25.97 7.02 14.23
CA LEU A 731 -25.91 6.03 15.31
C LEU A 731 -25.50 4.65 14.79
N LEU A 732 -26.08 4.20 13.68
CA LEU A 732 -25.69 2.93 13.05
C LEU A 732 -24.20 2.94 12.69
N ALA A 733 -23.71 4.00 12.05
CA ALA A 733 -22.31 4.11 11.67
C ALA A 733 -21.36 4.10 12.88
N GLU A 734 -21.67 4.84 13.95
CA GLU A 734 -20.86 4.85 15.18
C GLU A 734 -20.86 3.48 15.89
N VAL A 735 -22.02 2.80 15.97
CA VAL A 735 -22.13 1.46 16.56
C VAL A 735 -21.33 0.43 15.76
N LEU A 736 -21.44 0.45 14.43
CA LEU A 736 -20.67 -0.43 13.55
C LEU A 736 -19.17 -0.21 13.70
N ASN A 737 -18.73 1.05 13.73
CA ASN A 737 -17.31 1.39 13.90
C ASN A 737 -16.78 0.94 15.27
N GLN A 738 -17.53 1.19 16.36
CA GLN A 738 -17.10 0.82 17.71
C GLN A 738 -16.99 -0.71 17.88
N LEU A 739 -17.88 -1.48 17.27
CA LEU A 739 -17.91 -2.95 17.41
C LEU A 739 -17.07 -3.71 16.38
N SER A 740 -16.63 -3.05 15.29
CA SER A 740 -15.87 -3.65 14.18
C SER A 740 -14.61 -4.44 14.59
N SER A 741 -13.98 -4.08 15.71
CA SER A 741 -12.82 -4.79 16.26
C SER A 741 -13.15 -6.16 16.84
N ARG A 742 -14.44 -6.44 17.13
CA ARG A 742 -14.93 -7.67 17.77
C ARG A 742 -15.77 -8.52 16.82
N PHE A 743 -16.75 -7.91 16.16
CA PHE A 743 -17.64 -8.56 15.21
C PHE A 743 -18.34 -7.52 14.35
N LYS A 744 -19.01 -7.96 13.28
CA LYS A 744 -19.81 -7.08 12.41
C LYS A 744 -21.29 -7.21 12.75
N PRO A 745 -21.90 -6.26 13.49
CA PRO A 745 -23.30 -6.36 13.88
C PRO A 745 -24.23 -6.29 12.66
N ARG A 746 -25.25 -7.16 12.63
CA ARG A 746 -26.33 -7.07 11.63
C ARG A 746 -27.22 -5.88 11.95
N VAL A 747 -27.51 -5.03 10.96
CA VAL A 747 -28.34 -3.82 11.12
C VAL A 747 -29.69 -4.12 11.77
N HIS A 748 -30.32 -5.24 11.41
CA HIS A 748 -31.57 -5.72 12.03
C HIS A 748 -31.48 -5.89 13.55
N ILE A 749 -30.35 -6.42 14.05
CA ILE A 749 -30.14 -6.62 15.48
C ILE A 749 -29.95 -5.28 16.18
N ILE A 750 -29.22 -4.33 15.56
CA ILE A 750 -29.06 -2.97 16.10
C ILE A 750 -30.43 -2.31 16.25
N LYS A 751 -31.30 -2.40 15.24
CA LYS A 751 -32.68 -1.86 15.29
C LYS A 751 -33.47 -2.45 16.46
N LYS A 752 -33.48 -3.77 16.61
CA LYS A 752 -34.11 -4.44 17.76
C LYS A 752 -33.53 -3.96 19.11
N CYS A 753 -32.22 -3.75 19.20
CA CYS A 753 -31.60 -3.24 20.42
C CYS A 753 -32.00 -1.78 20.72
N ILE A 754 -32.18 -0.94 19.70
CA ILE A 754 -32.69 0.42 19.87
C ILE A 754 -34.13 0.37 20.41
N ASP A 755 -35.00 -0.48 19.85
CA ASP A 755 -36.38 -0.62 20.31
C ASP A 755 -36.43 -1.05 21.79
N ILE A 756 -35.62 -2.04 22.18
CA ILE A 756 -35.47 -2.48 23.58
C ILE A 756 -34.97 -1.34 24.49
N LEU A 757 -34.07 -0.49 24.01
CA LEU A 757 -33.54 0.63 24.79
C LEU A 757 -34.53 1.79 24.93
N ILE A 758 -35.45 1.94 23.97
CA ILE A 758 -36.59 2.87 24.08
C ILE A 758 -37.59 2.35 25.10
N GLU A 759 -37.93 1.05 25.05
CA GLU A 759 -38.81 0.40 26.04
C GLU A 759 -38.25 0.48 27.46
N LYS A 760 -36.92 0.44 27.61
CA LYS A 760 -36.21 0.59 28.88
C LYS A 760 -35.94 2.04 29.28
N GLU A 761 -36.50 3.01 28.57
CA GLU A 761 -36.38 4.46 28.87
C GLU A 761 -34.94 5.00 28.87
N TYR A 762 -34.00 4.34 28.17
CA TYR A 762 -32.65 4.90 27.95
C TYR A 762 -32.64 5.91 26.80
N LEU A 763 -33.57 5.76 25.84
CA LEU A 763 -33.66 6.54 24.61
C LEU A 763 -35.11 6.91 24.33
N GLU A 764 -35.32 8.03 23.64
CA GLU A 764 -36.61 8.38 23.05
C GLU A 764 -36.44 8.83 21.60
N ARG A 765 -37.55 8.84 20.85
CA ARG A 765 -37.59 9.49 19.53
C ARG A 765 -37.96 10.94 19.72
N THR A 766 -37.20 11.85 19.11
CA THR A 766 -37.48 13.29 19.21
C THR A 766 -38.83 13.62 18.57
N GLU A 767 -39.61 14.50 19.21
CA GLU A 767 -40.90 14.93 18.70
C GLU A 767 -40.78 15.50 17.27
N GLY A 768 -41.63 15.01 16.37
CA GLY A 768 -41.63 15.41 14.96
C GLY A 768 -40.54 14.79 14.06
N GLN A 769 -39.57 14.03 14.61
CA GLN A 769 -38.50 13.40 13.82
C GLN A 769 -38.32 11.91 14.14
N LYS A 770 -38.91 11.02 13.31
CA LYS A 770 -38.83 9.56 13.51
C LYS A 770 -37.42 8.97 13.44
N ASP A 771 -36.49 9.66 12.78
CA ASP A 771 -35.11 9.23 12.54
C ASP A 771 -34.09 9.84 13.50
N THR A 772 -34.55 10.55 14.53
CA THR A 772 -33.68 11.20 15.53
C THR A 772 -33.96 10.63 16.90
N TYR A 773 -32.91 10.22 17.60
CA TYR A 773 -32.98 9.70 18.96
C TYR A 773 -32.40 10.70 19.95
N SER A 774 -33.01 10.80 21.13
CA SER A 774 -32.53 11.56 22.28
C SER A 774 -32.22 10.59 23.43
N TYR A 775 -31.20 10.91 24.23
CA TYR A 775 -30.80 10.14 25.41
C TYR A 775 -31.50 10.68 26.67
N LEU A 776 -32.15 9.77 27.42
CA LEU A 776 -33.04 10.13 28.53
C LEU A 776 -32.42 10.07 29.93
N ALA A 777 -31.30 9.37 30.12
CA ALA A 777 -30.76 9.01 31.43
C ALA A 777 -29.53 9.80 31.91
#